data_AF-A0A182NNG8-F1
#
_entry.id   AF-A0A182NNG8-F1
#
_cell.length_a   1.000
_cell.length_b   1.000
_cell.length_c   1.000
_cell.angle_alpha   90.00
_cell.angle_beta   90.00
_cell.angle_gamma   90.00
#
_symmetry.space_group_name_H-M   'P 1'
#
loop_
_entity.id
_entity.type
_entity.pdbx_description
1 polymer ?
#
loop_
_entity_poly.entity_id
_entity_poly.type
_entity_poly.pdbx_seq_one_letter_code
_entity_poly.pdbx_strand_id
1 'polypeptide(L)'
;MVRSLVLVSIGLCCLLGADKVLTRAERPPFKSSGIYDQEPEPVASAGVGDVVGVAPVQDVDERYRLPKTSVPIHYNLHLHTEIHRNERSFQGSVGIQLELLVVTDQLVLHNRGLVISSAKLSSLPNGVNGAPQLIGDVQYSTDTTFEHITFTNPSVLQPGMYLLEVEFQGRLSTNDDGFYVSSYVNDQDERRYLATTQFESTSARMAFPCYDEPALKATFTVSITHSIFYSAISNMPVSGTVDLADSMRTTTFQTTPIMSSYLLAFVVSDFLFRSGSQRVYVRPNAFNEASFGLEAGQRILAALDAYLGIAYSTHMAKIDQVAVPDFAAGAMENWGLVTYREQYLLFNPAVSTYRTKTNVATTIAHEYAHQWFGNLVTAEWWEYIWLNEGFATLYEYYGAHLAYPDQEYWELFNPQVIQAAMVPDGQASTRPMNWNAATPGEISALFDRVAYPKSGSVLNMMRHVLGDDNWTAGLREYLNARAYKGAIDEQLYEGLQSAIEGKGVLPSGVTVAQIMRTWATEAGYPVLTVRRSYDSGDVIISQERFYSDRKIPNTNIWMLPYNFVQQARADFNEFDDFQWLSTKAARIATNVPANEWIIFNKQQVGYYRVNYDDQNWELITQALFDNYASVHRLNRAQLIDDAYWLARSGRLDMRVTLRLMTYLRNEKEYAPWTAANVVLTYFNNRLRGTEGYHDLMVFVDALIENIYSELTIDAVAEGDTLLHKYLVQTISTWACTLGYTDCLAKTSALLTAEATDTTSTVHPDIATVTYCYGMRTAGETEFHYLYRKMMDSKNLAERTMLIDALGCSHNKEFLTSLLTTALGNVEINYSADERRRVVQAVYSGSRIGVDALIEFLSDPMMVNEFVSMLSTSTLNSALSAIASRTNNDDEVNKLNALITALGSRVSSQTATNLRNSAQSNLDWVSGFEGLMLSSFLTDFVAEITNPTEPTDTTTVGTTTTITPAPVTTTTAAAVTTTGDGLKQTRFRPTPSMPTYLVAFAITTDYVSARVSLKAPPSSITMELIAPPTVTPSAQSYGLNLGATAIRTIEQHFNQSYELPKLDQLAVPELSFVAMENWGLVIYDQLYLLYDESTDTNRDKENVIITVVHEFVHQFLGNLLTPHWWSDLSLSEGFATFYEHYLGSMVEPSIRFMEKFTTDALQVALLLDCDISVRPISYEVERRTDIERLFDIIAYQKGGSVFRMFHYALGGQTFLKGMRHYISTNIGTDPAFLNIVSDIEQRQADLVRYDE
;
A
#
# COMPACT_ATOMS: atom_id res chain seq x y z
N MET A 1 12.43 -2.22 21.08
CA MET A 1 11.12 -2.06 21.75
C MET A 1 11.09 -2.58 23.19
N VAL A 2 11.29 -3.89 23.47
CA VAL A 2 11.15 -4.45 24.83
C VAL A 2 12.11 -3.79 25.85
N ARG A 3 13.41 -3.63 25.56
CA ARG A 3 14.37 -2.98 26.49
C ARG A 3 13.95 -1.56 26.92
N SER A 4 13.54 -0.72 25.98
CA SER A 4 13.09 0.66 26.24
C SER A 4 11.78 0.70 27.05
N LEU A 5 10.81 -0.17 26.75
CA LEU A 5 9.59 -0.31 27.57
C LEU A 5 9.91 -0.83 28.98
N VAL A 6 10.85 -1.76 29.12
CA VAL A 6 11.25 -2.34 30.41
C VAL A 6 11.93 -1.31 31.30
N LEU A 7 12.81 -0.45 30.76
CA LEU A 7 13.43 0.65 31.52
C LEU A 7 12.38 1.66 32.03
N VAL A 8 11.41 2.05 31.19
CA VAL A 8 10.29 2.92 31.60
C VAL A 8 9.38 2.22 32.63
N SER A 9 9.13 0.92 32.48
CA SER A 9 8.26 0.15 33.38
C SER A 9 8.89 -0.12 34.75
N ILE A 10 10.20 -0.36 34.82
CA ILE A 10 10.95 -0.54 36.07
C ILE A 10 11.04 0.80 36.83
N GLY A 11 11.21 1.92 36.10
CA GLY A 11 11.10 3.27 36.68
C GLY A 11 9.72 3.54 37.27
N LEU A 12 8.63 3.11 36.61
CA LEU A 12 7.27 3.20 37.14
C LEU A 12 7.06 2.36 38.42
N CYS A 13 7.66 1.18 38.52
CA CYS A 13 7.52 0.32 39.70
C CYS A 13 8.15 0.95 40.97
N CYS A 14 9.23 1.72 40.82
CA CYS A 14 9.89 2.38 41.96
C CYS A 14 9.14 3.63 42.49
N LEU A 15 8.10 4.10 41.78
CA LEU A 15 7.24 5.20 42.24
C LEU A 15 6.11 4.75 43.18
N LEU A 16 5.88 3.44 43.31
CA LEU A 16 4.94 2.86 44.27
C LEU A 16 5.67 2.52 45.58
N GLY A 17 5.60 3.46 46.53
CA GLY A 17 6.22 3.32 47.84
C GLY A 17 5.78 2.07 48.60
N ALA A 18 6.70 1.51 49.37
CA ALA A 18 6.56 0.24 50.07
C ALA A 18 5.29 0.13 50.95
N ASP A 19 4.58 -0.98 50.83
CA ASP A 19 4.31 -1.84 51.99
C ASP A 19 3.84 -3.27 51.63
N LYS A 20 4.20 -4.23 52.48
CA LYS A 20 3.71 -5.65 52.53
C LYS A 20 4.17 -6.66 51.47
N VAL A 21 5.40 -7.12 51.67
CA VAL A 21 5.76 -8.54 51.93
C VAL A 21 4.84 -9.63 51.35
N LEU A 22 5.38 -10.42 50.41
CA LEU A 22 5.14 -11.87 50.32
C LEU A 22 6.47 -12.59 50.03
N THR A 23 6.66 -13.76 50.64
CA THR A 23 7.98 -14.35 50.92
C THR A 23 8.49 -15.33 49.86
N ARG A 24 9.82 -15.31 49.66
CA ARG A 24 10.60 -16.26 48.86
C ARG A 24 10.44 -17.71 49.39
N ALA A 25 10.33 -18.67 48.48
CA ALA A 25 10.54 -20.10 48.75
C ALA A 25 11.41 -20.67 47.64
N GLU A 26 12.57 -21.22 48.01
CA GLU A 26 13.61 -21.68 47.08
C GLU A 26 13.35 -23.12 46.57
N ARG A 27 13.96 -23.46 45.43
CA ARG A 27 14.01 -24.81 44.86
C ARG A 27 15.47 -25.32 44.91
N PRO A 28 15.71 -26.62 45.13
CA PRO A 28 17.04 -27.26 45.04
C PRO A 28 17.39 -27.77 43.61
N PRO A 29 18.64 -28.24 43.35
CA PRO A 29 19.24 -28.24 41.99
C PRO A 29 19.35 -29.57 41.23
N PHE A 30 19.91 -29.40 40.02
CA PHE A 30 20.81 -30.32 39.29
C PHE A 30 20.09 -31.52 38.62
N LYS A 31 20.54 -32.07 37.48
CA LYS A 31 21.77 -31.87 36.69
C LYS A 31 21.54 -32.22 35.21
N SER A 32 22.33 -31.66 34.31
CA SER A 32 22.35 -32.06 32.89
C SER A 32 23.21 -33.32 32.65
N SER A 33 22.87 -34.04 31.57
CA SER A 33 23.57 -35.17 30.91
C SER A 33 22.92 -36.55 31.07
N GLY A 34 22.83 -37.27 29.94
CA GLY A 34 22.44 -38.67 29.90
C GLY A 34 21.43 -39.03 28.82
N ILE A 35 21.97 -39.33 27.61
CA ILE A 35 21.73 -40.57 26.84
C ILE A 35 20.28 -40.95 26.45
N TYR A 36 20.12 -41.33 25.19
CA TYR A 36 18.97 -42.06 24.65
C TYR A 36 18.54 -43.22 25.58
N ASP A 37 17.29 -43.19 26.05
CA ASP A 37 16.41 -44.36 26.15
C ASP A 37 15.06 -43.96 26.79
N GLN A 38 14.03 -43.79 25.96
CA GLN A 38 12.67 -44.34 26.11
C GLN A 38 11.70 -43.69 25.10
N GLU A 39 11.00 -44.54 24.35
CA GLU A 39 9.87 -44.13 23.53
C GLU A 39 8.73 -43.59 24.41
N PRO A 40 8.04 -42.50 24.02
CA PRO A 40 6.84 -42.08 24.73
C PRO A 40 5.64 -42.93 24.29
N GLU A 41 5.20 -43.84 25.16
CA GLU A 41 3.87 -44.45 25.04
C GLU A 41 2.75 -43.37 25.17
N PRO A 42 1.57 -43.61 24.57
CA PRO A 42 0.62 -42.54 24.27
C PRO A 42 -0.16 -42.07 25.50
N VAL A 43 -0.09 -40.76 25.79
CA VAL A 43 -0.97 -40.12 26.79
C VAL A 43 -2.26 -39.65 26.12
N ALA A 44 -3.39 -40.04 26.73
CA ALA A 44 -4.71 -39.94 26.16
C ALA A 44 -5.25 -38.50 26.00
N SER A 45 -6.25 -38.39 25.11
CA SER A 45 -7.06 -37.21 24.82
C SER A 45 -7.44 -36.38 26.06
N ALA A 46 -7.01 -35.11 26.07
CA ALA A 46 -7.68 -34.03 26.80
C ALA A 46 -8.28 -33.08 25.75
N GLY A 47 -9.54 -32.68 25.95
CA GLY A 47 -10.36 -32.09 24.89
C GLY A 47 -9.91 -30.71 24.41
N VAL A 48 -10.17 -30.45 23.13
CA VAL A 48 -10.14 -29.10 22.55
C VAL A 48 -11.19 -28.26 23.26
N GLY A 49 -10.74 -27.23 24.00
CA GLY A 49 -11.60 -26.28 24.70
C GLY A 49 -11.28 -24.85 24.27
N ASP A 50 -12.32 -24.06 24.06
CA ASP A 50 -12.26 -22.74 23.40
C ASP A 50 -11.32 -21.73 24.08
N VAL A 51 -10.13 -21.54 23.51
CA VAL A 51 -9.30 -20.33 23.72
C VAL A 51 -8.61 -19.92 22.42
N VAL A 52 -9.40 -19.55 21.40
CA VAL A 52 -8.89 -18.70 20.32
C VAL A 52 -9.00 -17.26 20.81
N GLY A 53 -7.85 -16.61 21.00
CA GLY A 53 -7.83 -15.19 21.40
C GLY A 53 -8.41 -14.34 20.28
N VAL A 54 -9.43 -13.53 20.59
CA VAL A 54 -9.99 -12.57 19.63
C VAL A 54 -8.92 -11.53 19.31
N ALA A 55 -8.55 -11.42 18.03
CA ALA A 55 -7.64 -10.37 17.57
C ALA A 55 -8.25 -8.98 17.86
N PRO A 56 -7.46 -7.96 18.22
CA PRO A 56 -7.99 -6.64 18.52
C PRO A 56 -8.64 -6.03 17.27
N VAL A 57 -9.93 -5.71 17.38
CA VAL A 57 -10.67 -4.91 16.38
C VAL A 57 -10.01 -3.54 16.27
N GLN A 58 -9.95 -2.95 15.08
CA GLN A 58 -9.52 -1.57 14.93
C GLN A 58 -10.49 -0.64 15.68
N ASP A 59 -9.98 0.14 16.64
CA ASP A 59 -10.73 1.23 17.26
C ASP A 59 -11.01 2.31 16.19
N VAL A 60 -12.29 2.64 15.98
CA VAL A 60 -12.74 3.63 14.99
C VAL A 60 -13.68 4.66 15.62
N ASP A 61 -13.84 5.83 15.00
CA ASP A 61 -14.77 6.85 15.48
C ASP A 61 -16.22 6.53 15.09
N GLU A 62 -16.90 5.73 15.92
CA GLU A 62 -18.29 5.31 15.71
C GLU A 62 -19.31 6.47 15.59
N ARG A 63 -18.92 7.74 15.82
CA ARG A 63 -19.78 8.90 15.56
C ARG A 63 -20.05 9.13 14.07
N TYR A 64 -19.25 8.55 13.17
CA TYR A 64 -19.54 8.54 11.74
C TYR A 64 -20.74 7.66 11.38
N ARG A 65 -21.11 6.69 12.24
CA ARG A 65 -22.28 5.82 12.01
C ARG A 65 -23.58 6.54 12.28
N LEU A 66 -24.60 6.21 11.52
CA LEU A 66 -25.94 6.73 11.73
C LEU A 66 -26.54 6.18 13.04
N PRO A 67 -27.31 7.00 13.79
CA PRO A 67 -28.09 6.54 14.93
C PRO A 67 -29.05 5.41 14.56
N LYS A 68 -29.06 4.34 15.35
CA LYS A 68 -29.96 3.18 15.20
C LYS A 68 -31.41 3.47 15.66
N THR A 69 -31.86 4.73 15.53
CA THR A 69 -33.19 5.21 15.95
C THR A 69 -34.25 5.03 14.87
N SER A 70 -33.84 5.01 13.60
CA SER A 70 -34.72 4.95 12.42
C SER A 70 -34.07 4.13 11.31
N VAL A 71 -34.87 3.43 10.51
CA VAL A 71 -34.41 2.62 9.37
C VAL A 71 -35.24 2.92 8.11
N PRO A 72 -34.62 2.96 6.91
CA PRO A 72 -35.33 3.18 5.65
C PRO A 72 -36.13 1.94 5.23
N ILE A 73 -37.12 2.14 4.37
CA ILE A 73 -37.94 1.07 3.77
C ILE A 73 -38.06 1.28 2.26
N HIS A 74 -38.39 2.51 1.86
CA HIS A 74 -38.64 2.86 0.47
C HIS A 74 -38.18 4.28 0.15
N TYR A 75 -37.52 4.44 -0.98
CA TYR A 75 -37.14 5.72 -1.57
C TYR A 75 -37.90 5.92 -2.88
N ASN A 76 -38.74 6.95 -2.95
CA ASN A 76 -39.29 7.44 -4.21
C ASN A 76 -38.45 8.65 -4.65
N LEU A 77 -37.51 8.43 -5.57
CA LEU A 77 -36.52 9.41 -6.02
C LEU A 77 -36.89 9.97 -7.39
N HIS A 78 -37.01 11.29 -7.47
CA HIS A 78 -37.07 12.04 -8.73
C HIS A 78 -35.82 12.91 -8.89
N LEU A 79 -35.26 12.91 -10.11
CA LEU A 79 -34.13 13.76 -10.49
C LEU A 79 -34.42 14.46 -11.82
N HIS A 80 -33.88 15.67 -11.99
CA HIS A 80 -33.96 16.45 -13.21
C HIS A 80 -32.57 16.94 -13.62
N THR A 81 -32.12 16.56 -14.82
CA THR A 81 -30.84 16.98 -15.40
C THR A 81 -30.98 17.45 -16.84
N GLU A 82 -30.32 18.56 -17.16
CA GLU A 82 -30.22 19.10 -18.52
C GLU A 82 -28.85 18.83 -19.17
N ILE A 83 -28.14 17.76 -18.77
CA ILE A 83 -26.76 17.46 -19.22
C ILE A 83 -26.56 17.46 -20.75
N HIS A 84 -27.59 17.17 -21.55
CA HIS A 84 -27.58 17.33 -23.01
C HIS A 84 -27.19 18.74 -23.51
N ARG A 85 -27.33 19.78 -22.68
CA ARG A 85 -26.93 21.18 -22.92
C ARG A 85 -25.61 21.55 -22.22
N ASN A 86 -24.93 20.57 -21.64
CA ASN A 86 -23.78 20.74 -20.74
C ASN A 86 -24.10 21.50 -19.43
N GLU A 87 -25.37 21.67 -19.07
CA GLU A 87 -25.75 22.14 -17.73
C GLU A 87 -25.36 21.09 -16.70
N ARG A 88 -24.72 21.54 -15.61
CA ARG A 88 -24.14 20.66 -14.58
C ARG A 88 -24.93 20.68 -13.28
N SER A 89 -25.87 21.62 -13.13
CA SER A 89 -26.79 21.66 -12.00
C SER A 89 -27.88 20.61 -12.18
N PHE A 90 -28.28 19.94 -11.11
CA PHE A 90 -29.44 19.05 -11.10
C PHE A 90 -30.34 19.35 -9.92
N GLN A 91 -31.63 19.05 -10.08
CA GLN A 91 -32.64 19.18 -9.04
C GLN A 91 -33.19 17.80 -8.71
N GLY A 92 -33.64 17.60 -7.48
CA GLY A 92 -34.26 16.35 -7.08
C GLY A 92 -35.28 16.50 -5.96
N SER A 93 -36.13 15.50 -5.85
CA SER A 93 -36.99 15.29 -4.69
C SER A 93 -36.96 13.83 -4.29
N VAL A 94 -36.99 13.57 -2.99
CA VAL A 94 -37.02 12.21 -2.45
C VAL A 94 -38.08 12.06 -1.37
N GLY A 95 -38.96 11.08 -1.53
CA GLY A 95 -39.87 10.62 -0.49
C GLY A 95 -39.32 9.36 0.17
N ILE A 96 -38.89 9.47 1.42
CA ILE A 96 -38.29 8.39 2.20
C ILE A 96 -39.34 7.85 3.17
N GLN A 97 -39.86 6.65 2.90
CA GLN A 97 -40.61 5.88 3.89
C GLN A 97 -39.63 5.22 4.85
N LEU A 98 -39.85 5.39 6.14
CA LEU A 98 -38.97 4.91 7.21
C LEU A 98 -39.78 4.41 8.41
N GLU A 99 -39.20 3.47 9.15
CA GLU A 99 -39.68 3.08 10.47
C GLU A 99 -38.83 3.77 11.54
N LEU A 100 -39.48 4.39 12.50
CA LEU A 100 -38.86 4.87 13.72
C LEU A 100 -38.94 3.78 14.80
N LEU A 101 -37.78 3.38 15.31
CA LEU A 101 -37.62 2.30 16.29
C LEU A 101 -37.57 2.84 17.73
N VAL A 102 -37.04 4.06 17.91
CA VAL A 102 -36.81 4.68 19.22
C VAL A 102 -37.41 6.08 19.26
N VAL A 103 -38.02 6.45 20.39
CA VAL A 103 -38.57 7.79 20.65
C VAL A 103 -37.48 8.86 20.47
N THR A 104 -37.68 9.81 19.54
CA THR A 104 -36.74 10.87 19.19
C THR A 104 -37.47 12.04 18.53
N ASP A 105 -36.92 13.25 18.56
CA ASP A 105 -37.34 14.39 17.74
C ASP A 105 -36.49 14.58 16.47
N GLN A 106 -35.46 13.76 16.28
CA GLN A 106 -34.48 13.86 15.20
C GLN A 106 -34.41 12.62 14.31
N LEU A 107 -34.33 12.84 13.00
CA LEU A 107 -33.99 11.85 11.98
C LEU A 107 -32.63 12.22 11.36
N VAL A 108 -31.65 11.33 11.43
CA VAL A 108 -30.28 11.57 10.95
C VAL A 108 -30.00 10.68 9.73
N LEU A 109 -29.52 11.29 8.65
CA LEU A 109 -29.19 10.66 7.37
C LEU A 109 -27.85 11.22 6.86
N HIS A 110 -27.33 10.71 5.74
CA HIS A 110 -26.16 11.26 5.07
C HIS A 110 -26.51 12.31 4.00
N ASN A 111 -25.64 13.32 3.83
CA ASN A 111 -25.65 14.33 2.77
C ASN A 111 -24.22 14.87 2.54
N ARG A 112 -23.71 14.78 1.30
CA ARG A 112 -22.46 15.41 0.88
C ARG A 112 -22.68 16.35 -0.32
N GLY A 113 -22.66 17.66 -0.05
CA GLY A 113 -22.66 18.68 -1.10
C GLY A 113 -24.02 19.06 -1.70
N LEU A 114 -25.13 18.47 -1.23
CA LEU A 114 -26.49 18.86 -1.67
C LEU A 114 -27.03 20.01 -0.84
N VAL A 115 -27.76 20.92 -1.51
CA VAL A 115 -28.45 22.05 -0.90
C VAL A 115 -29.94 21.71 -0.76
N ILE A 116 -30.41 21.57 0.48
CA ILE A 116 -31.82 21.29 0.77
C ILE A 116 -32.66 22.57 0.65
N SER A 117 -33.70 22.49 -0.17
CA SER A 117 -34.61 23.61 -0.47
C SER A 117 -35.90 23.57 0.37
N SER A 118 -36.42 22.38 0.65
CA SER A 118 -37.56 22.17 1.55
C SER A 118 -37.54 20.76 2.15
N ALA A 119 -38.16 20.57 3.32
CA ALA A 119 -38.34 19.26 3.93
C ALA A 119 -39.59 19.22 4.82
N LYS A 120 -40.40 18.16 4.68
CA LYS A 120 -41.64 17.95 5.45
C LYS A 120 -41.78 16.50 5.90
N LEU A 121 -42.42 16.31 7.05
CA LEU A 121 -42.63 14.99 7.66
C LEU A 121 -44.12 14.68 7.77
N SER A 122 -44.49 13.45 7.42
CA SER A 122 -45.83 12.89 7.59
C SER A 122 -45.77 11.58 8.37
N SER A 123 -46.80 11.28 9.14
CA SER A 123 -47.00 9.95 9.73
C SER A 123 -47.78 9.03 8.77
N LEU A 124 -47.52 7.73 8.86
CA LEU A 124 -48.18 6.67 8.08
C LEU A 124 -48.92 5.71 9.02
N PRO A 125 -50.01 6.13 9.69
CA PRO A 125 -50.67 5.34 10.74
C PRO A 125 -51.32 4.04 10.24
N ASN A 126 -51.54 3.91 8.93
CA ASN A 126 -52.05 2.69 8.28
C ASN A 126 -50.94 1.94 7.50
N GLY A 127 -49.67 2.13 7.87
CA GLY A 127 -48.50 1.52 7.21
C GLY A 127 -48.12 2.18 5.88
N VAL A 128 -47.14 1.59 5.19
CA VAL A 128 -46.52 2.12 3.95
C VAL A 128 -47.49 2.39 2.77
N ASN A 129 -48.63 1.71 2.76
CA ASN A 129 -49.69 1.87 1.75
C ASN A 129 -50.82 2.82 2.22
N GLY A 130 -50.72 3.36 3.44
CA GLY A 130 -51.68 4.29 4.01
C GLY A 130 -51.50 5.71 3.47
N ALA A 131 -52.58 6.49 3.49
CA ALA A 131 -52.49 7.92 3.17
C ALA A 131 -51.64 8.66 4.23
N PRO A 132 -50.65 9.47 3.84
CA PRO A 132 -49.82 10.23 4.77
C PRO A 132 -50.63 11.30 5.50
N GLN A 133 -50.38 11.44 6.80
CA GLN A 133 -50.93 12.51 7.64
C GLN A 133 -49.80 13.49 7.99
N LEU A 134 -49.85 14.67 7.39
CA LEU A 134 -48.83 15.72 7.55
C LEU A 134 -48.67 16.11 9.03
N ILE A 135 -47.42 16.11 9.50
CA ILE A 135 -47.03 16.63 10.80
C ILE A 135 -46.63 18.10 10.65
N GLY A 136 -45.79 18.39 9.65
CA GLY A 136 -45.38 19.75 9.29
C GLY A 136 -44.01 19.78 8.60
N ASP A 137 -43.49 20.99 8.41
CA ASP A 137 -42.14 21.23 7.92
C ASP A 137 -41.12 20.89 9.02
N VAL A 138 -39.97 20.35 8.64
CA VAL A 138 -38.88 20.00 9.56
C VAL A 138 -37.69 20.93 9.39
N GLN A 139 -37.03 21.29 10.50
CA GLN A 139 -35.76 22.03 10.44
C GLN A 139 -34.64 21.07 10.05
N TYR A 140 -33.62 21.56 9.34
CA TYR A 140 -32.50 20.72 8.91
C TYR A 140 -31.14 21.41 9.05
N SER A 141 -30.13 20.63 9.43
CA SER A 141 -28.74 21.07 9.53
C SER A 141 -27.79 19.95 9.12
N THR A 142 -26.77 20.25 8.32
CA THR A 142 -25.74 19.30 7.90
C THR A 142 -24.45 19.54 8.68
N ASP A 143 -23.92 18.49 9.29
CA ASP A 143 -22.54 18.40 9.77
C ASP A 143 -21.64 17.92 8.63
N THR A 144 -20.68 18.74 8.23
CA THR A 144 -19.77 18.44 7.11
C THR A 144 -18.60 17.53 7.47
N THR A 145 -18.37 17.25 8.76
CA THR A 145 -17.30 16.35 9.23
C THR A 145 -17.76 14.90 9.23
N PHE A 146 -18.99 14.64 9.70
CA PHE A 146 -19.61 13.31 9.64
C PHE A 146 -20.44 13.09 8.37
N GLU A 147 -20.64 14.13 7.56
CA GLU A 147 -21.54 14.14 6.40
C GLU A 147 -23.01 13.83 6.77
N HIS A 148 -23.39 14.12 8.01
CA HIS A 148 -24.72 13.84 8.56
C HIS A 148 -25.64 15.05 8.37
N ILE A 149 -26.82 14.84 7.77
CA ILE A 149 -27.94 15.78 7.84
C ILE A 149 -28.95 15.33 8.90
N THR A 150 -29.25 16.23 9.83
CA THR A 150 -30.23 16.01 10.89
C THR A 150 -31.50 16.80 10.57
N PHE A 151 -32.62 16.09 10.40
CA PHE A 151 -33.96 16.66 10.31
C PHE A 151 -34.62 16.66 11.69
N THR A 152 -34.91 17.83 12.24
CA THR A 152 -35.50 18.01 13.57
C THR A 152 -36.98 18.39 13.46
N ASN A 153 -37.84 17.56 14.05
CA ASN A 153 -39.27 17.82 14.16
C ASN A 153 -39.58 18.63 15.43
N PRO A 154 -40.50 19.61 15.43
CA PRO A 154 -40.83 20.40 16.63
C PRO A 154 -41.49 19.62 17.80
N SER A 155 -41.73 18.32 17.64
CA SER A 155 -42.34 17.45 18.64
C SER A 155 -41.72 16.05 18.58
N VAL A 156 -41.62 15.40 19.73
CA VAL A 156 -41.03 14.06 19.85
C VAL A 156 -41.90 13.04 19.11
N LEU A 157 -41.29 12.35 18.15
CA LEU A 157 -41.88 11.27 17.36
C LEU A 157 -41.98 9.99 18.20
N GLN A 158 -42.94 9.12 17.87
CA GLN A 158 -43.19 7.86 18.56
C GLN A 158 -42.87 6.69 17.61
N PRO A 159 -42.46 5.52 18.11
CA PRO A 159 -42.13 4.39 17.23
C PRO A 159 -43.29 4.04 16.29
N GLY A 160 -42.97 3.86 15.01
CA GLY A 160 -43.96 3.74 13.94
C GLY A 160 -43.47 4.25 12.58
N MET A 161 -44.38 4.29 11.61
CA MET A 161 -44.05 4.53 10.20
C MET A 161 -44.22 6.00 9.82
N TYR A 162 -43.24 6.53 9.08
CA TYR A 162 -43.19 7.93 8.65
C TYR A 162 -42.80 8.05 7.18
N LEU A 163 -43.12 9.20 6.60
CA LEU A 163 -42.70 9.64 5.28
C LEU A 163 -42.00 11.00 5.43
N LEU A 164 -40.71 11.04 5.17
CA LEU A 164 -39.91 12.26 5.06
C LEU A 164 -39.79 12.64 3.58
N GLU A 165 -40.28 13.81 3.20
CA GLU A 165 -40.19 14.33 1.83
C GLU A 165 -39.21 15.50 1.80
N VAL A 166 -38.20 15.44 0.91
CA VAL A 166 -37.11 16.42 0.82
C VAL A 166 -36.93 16.88 -0.62
N GLU A 167 -36.87 18.19 -0.85
CA GLU A 167 -36.47 18.79 -2.13
C GLU A 167 -35.05 19.34 -2.02
N PHE A 168 -34.22 19.06 -3.02
CA PHE A 168 -32.79 19.39 -2.98
C PHE A 168 -32.23 19.76 -4.37
N GLN A 169 -31.07 20.40 -4.36
CA GLN A 169 -30.31 20.73 -5.55
C GLN A 169 -28.86 20.29 -5.38
N GLY A 170 -28.25 19.85 -6.47
CA GLY A 170 -26.86 19.41 -6.52
C GLY A 170 -26.18 19.86 -7.81
N ARG A 171 -24.90 19.50 -7.93
CA ARG A 171 -24.10 19.73 -9.13
C ARG A 171 -23.36 18.45 -9.48
N LEU A 172 -23.43 18.06 -10.76
CA LEU A 172 -22.67 16.95 -11.31
C LEU A 172 -21.18 17.16 -11.04
N SER A 173 -20.57 16.22 -10.34
CA SER A 173 -19.14 16.23 -10.04
C SER A 173 -18.32 16.02 -11.33
N THR A 174 -17.00 16.24 -11.23
CA THR A 174 -16.04 16.11 -12.35
C THR A 174 -14.81 15.29 -11.95
N ASN A 175 -14.99 14.38 -11.00
CA ASN A 175 -13.97 13.50 -10.43
C ASN A 175 -14.47 12.04 -10.36
N ASP A 176 -15.43 11.71 -11.23
CA ASP A 176 -16.01 10.39 -11.45
C ASP A 176 -16.59 9.71 -10.19
N ASP A 177 -17.19 10.52 -9.30
CA ASP A 177 -17.75 10.13 -7.99
C ASP A 177 -19.12 10.80 -7.73
N GLY A 178 -20.04 10.07 -7.09
CA GLY A 178 -21.42 10.54 -6.85
C GLY A 178 -22.27 10.52 -8.12
N PHE A 179 -23.17 11.51 -8.29
CA PHE A 179 -23.80 11.77 -9.59
C PHE A 179 -22.94 12.76 -10.36
N TYR A 180 -22.38 12.33 -11.48
CA TYR A 180 -21.27 13.02 -12.15
C TYR A 180 -21.45 13.09 -13.67
N VAL A 181 -20.55 13.82 -14.32
CA VAL A 181 -20.53 14.01 -15.78
C VAL A 181 -19.38 13.24 -16.45
N SER A 182 -19.68 12.55 -17.54
CA SER A 182 -18.68 12.05 -18.49
C SER A 182 -18.91 12.66 -19.88
N SER A 183 -17.93 12.58 -20.77
CA SER A 183 -18.03 13.07 -22.15
C SER A 183 -17.32 12.17 -23.16
N TYR A 184 -17.77 12.20 -24.42
CA TYR A 184 -17.06 11.56 -25.52
C TYR A 184 -17.11 12.44 -26.78
N VAL A 185 -16.33 12.05 -27.79
CA VAL A 185 -16.30 12.72 -29.10
C VAL A 185 -16.97 11.81 -30.14
N ASN A 186 -17.99 12.32 -30.83
CA ASN A 186 -18.71 11.56 -31.87
C ASN A 186 -17.97 11.58 -33.23
N ASP A 187 -18.56 10.98 -34.25
CA ASP A 187 -17.98 10.91 -35.62
C ASP A 187 -18.06 12.23 -36.40
N GLN A 188 -18.60 13.29 -35.79
CA GLN A 188 -18.62 14.65 -36.30
C GLN A 188 -17.63 15.55 -35.54
N ASP A 189 -16.78 14.95 -34.70
CA ASP A 189 -15.87 15.58 -33.75
C ASP A 189 -16.53 16.56 -32.75
N GLU A 190 -17.84 16.39 -32.52
CA GLU A 190 -18.57 17.12 -31.47
C GLU A 190 -18.39 16.43 -30.12
N ARG A 191 -18.15 17.23 -29.06
CA ARG A 191 -18.17 16.72 -27.69
C ARG A 191 -19.61 16.54 -27.19
N ARG A 192 -19.95 15.30 -26.86
CA ARG A 192 -21.22 14.88 -26.26
C ARG A 192 -21.02 14.67 -24.75
N TYR A 193 -22.04 14.91 -23.94
CA TYR A 193 -21.98 14.81 -22.48
C TYR A 193 -23.05 13.85 -21.97
N LEU A 194 -22.72 13.03 -20.99
CA LEU A 194 -23.66 12.17 -20.27
C LEU A 194 -23.58 12.44 -18.77
N ALA A 195 -24.66 12.15 -18.05
CA ALA A 195 -24.65 12.09 -16.59
C ALA A 195 -24.76 10.63 -16.14
N THR A 196 -23.95 10.23 -15.16
CA THR A 196 -23.82 8.83 -14.70
C THR A 196 -23.46 8.80 -13.22
N THR A 197 -23.55 7.64 -12.59
CA THR A 197 -23.39 7.45 -11.14
C THR A 197 -22.24 6.52 -10.80
N GLN A 198 -21.49 6.86 -9.74
CA GLN A 198 -20.62 5.96 -8.99
C GLN A 198 -20.88 6.21 -7.51
N PHE A 199 -21.47 5.25 -6.80
CA PHE A 199 -21.90 5.44 -5.40
C PHE A 199 -21.09 4.66 -4.37
N GLU A 200 -20.33 3.63 -4.77
CA GLU A 200 -19.39 2.99 -3.87
C GLU A 200 -18.17 3.91 -3.61
N SER A 201 -17.71 4.09 -2.37
CA SER A 201 -18.20 3.43 -1.14
C SER A 201 -19.23 4.23 -0.34
N THR A 202 -19.23 5.56 -0.45
CA THR A 202 -20.04 6.44 0.41
C THR A 202 -20.55 7.67 -0.36
N SER A 203 -21.04 7.45 -1.57
CA SER A 203 -21.28 8.55 -2.53
C SER A 203 -22.71 8.67 -3.04
N ALA A 204 -23.64 7.78 -2.66
CA ALA A 204 -25.08 7.97 -2.93
C ALA A 204 -25.60 9.25 -2.27
N ARG A 205 -25.07 9.58 -1.09
CA ARG A 205 -25.26 10.85 -0.35
C ARG A 205 -24.88 12.13 -1.12
N MET A 206 -24.19 12.03 -2.26
CA MET A 206 -23.90 13.16 -3.17
C MET A 206 -24.97 13.36 -4.25
N ALA A 207 -25.86 12.38 -4.43
CA ALA A 207 -26.94 12.43 -5.42
C ALA A 207 -28.31 12.70 -4.78
N PHE A 208 -28.56 12.16 -3.58
CA PHE A 208 -29.76 12.42 -2.78
C PHE A 208 -29.50 12.17 -1.28
N PRO A 209 -30.20 12.85 -0.34
CA PRO A 209 -30.05 12.57 1.08
C PRO A 209 -30.60 11.17 1.43
N CYS A 210 -29.80 10.33 2.09
CA CYS A 210 -30.16 8.92 2.32
C CYS A 210 -29.45 8.27 3.51
N TYR A 211 -29.92 7.09 3.94
CA TYR A 211 -29.30 6.28 4.98
C TYR A 211 -28.14 5.49 4.35
N ASP A 212 -27.07 6.19 4.01
CA ASP A 212 -25.99 5.70 3.15
C ASP A 212 -24.99 4.77 3.88
N GLU A 213 -25.48 3.62 4.37
CA GLU A 213 -24.71 2.51 4.95
C GLU A 213 -25.18 1.17 4.32
N PRO A 214 -24.32 0.16 4.11
CA PRO A 214 -24.67 -1.03 3.32
C PRO A 214 -25.75 -1.94 3.94
N ALA A 215 -25.84 -2.08 5.27
CA ALA A 215 -26.96 -2.77 5.93
C ALA A 215 -28.30 -1.99 5.84
N LEU A 216 -28.23 -0.70 5.46
CA LEU A 216 -29.27 0.29 5.09
C LEU A 216 -30.35 -0.13 4.07
N LYS A 217 -30.45 -1.44 3.77
CA LYS A 217 -31.53 -2.18 3.10
C LYS A 217 -32.82 -1.42 2.73
N ALA A 218 -33.02 -0.94 1.49
CA ALA A 218 -34.31 -0.36 1.08
C ALA A 218 -34.73 -0.68 -0.37
N THR A 219 -35.98 -0.41 -0.71
CA THR A 219 -36.47 -0.43 -2.10
C THR A 219 -36.43 0.98 -2.72
N PHE A 220 -36.20 1.08 -4.03
CA PHE A 220 -36.11 2.35 -4.75
C PHE A 220 -37.06 2.38 -5.94
N THR A 221 -37.86 3.44 -6.06
CA THR A 221 -38.53 3.82 -7.31
C THR A 221 -37.83 5.06 -7.84
N VAL A 222 -37.22 4.95 -9.02
CA VAL A 222 -36.48 6.05 -9.66
C VAL A 222 -37.32 6.65 -10.79
N SER A 223 -37.30 7.97 -10.91
CA SER A 223 -37.81 8.70 -12.06
C SER A 223 -36.85 9.84 -12.43
N ILE A 224 -36.61 10.04 -13.72
CA ILE A 224 -35.62 11.00 -14.21
C ILE A 224 -36.22 11.85 -15.32
N THR A 225 -36.20 13.16 -15.15
CA THR A 225 -36.50 14.14 -16.20
C THR A 225 -35.22 14.48 -16.96
N HIS A 226 -35.23 14.26 -18.27
CA HIS A 226 -34.11 14.44 -19.20
C HIS A 226 -34.61 14.89 -20.58
N SER A 227 -33.72 15.15 -21.53
CA SER A 227 -34.11 15.51 -22.91
C SER A 227 -34.76 14.35 -23.67
N ILE A 228 -35.74 14.61 -24.55
CA ILE A 228 -36.33 13.61 -25.45
C ILE A 228 -35.31 12.97 -26.42
N PHE A 229 -34.18 13.64 -26.66
CA PHE A 229 -33.09 13.16 -27.52
C PHE A 229 -32.11 12.23 -26.78
N TYR A 230 -32.28 12.09 -25.47
CA TYR A 230 -31.47 11.23 -24.60
C TYR A 230 -32.34 10.09 -24.07
N SER A 231 -31.68 9.01 -23.68
CA SER A 231 -32.27 7.93 -22.91
C SER A 231 -31.85 8.03 -21.45
N ALA A 232 -32.72 7.59 -20.54
CA ALA A 232 -32.35 7.28 -19.16
C ALA A 232 -32.44 5.77 -18.94
N ILE A 233 -31.43 5.21 -18.29
CA ILE A 233 -31.41 3.83 -17.79
C ILE A 233 -31.09 3.83 -16.30
N SER A 234 -31.58 2.83 -15.57
CA SER A 234 -31.36 2.63 -14.13
C SER A 234 -31.35 1.13 -13.82
N ASN A 235 -31.21 0.72 -12.56
CA ASN A 235 -31.19 -0.68 -12.09
C ASN A 235 -32.34 -1.52 -12.67
N MET A 236 -33.55 -0.96 -12.70
CA MET A 236 -34.78 -1.64 -13.11
C MET A 236 -35.23 -1.32 -14.54
N PRO A 237 -36.10 -2.14 -15.16
CA PRO A 237 -36.75 -1.81 -16.43
C PRO A 237 -37.57 -0.51 -16.34
N VAL A 238 -37.71 0.20 -17.46
CA VAL A 238 -38.63 1.34 -17.59
C VAL A 238 -40.08 0.87 -17.38
N SER A 239 -40.81 1.54 -16.50
CA SER A 239 -42.25 1.32 -16.26
C SER A 239 -43.12 2.24 -17.14
N GLY A 240 -42.63 3.42 -17.50
CA GLY A 240 -43.30 4.33 -18.43
C GLY A 240 -42.51 5.61 -18.71
N THR A 241 -42.92 6.33 -19.76
CA THR A 241 -42.37 7.64 -20.14
C THR A 241 -43.49 8.66 -20.33
N VAL A 242 -43.23 9.91 -19.94
CA VAL A 242 -44.13 11.05 -20.15
C VAL A 242 -43.34 12.19 -20.78
N ASP A 243 -43.71 12.58 -21.99
CA ASP A 243 -43.15 13.76 -22.66
C ASP A 243 -43.73 15.04 -22.05
N LEU A 244 -42.86 16.02 -21.83
CA LEU A 244 -43.16 17.31 -21.20
C LEU A 244 -43.00 18.46 -22.23
N ALA A 245 -43.18 19.70 -21.77
CA ALA A 245 -42.80 20.88 -22.53
C ALA A 245 -41.28 20.95 -22.77
N ASP A 246 -40.85 21.89 -23.62
CA ASP A 246 -39.45 22.27 -23.85
C ASP A 246 -38.50 21.12 -24.25
N SER A 247 -39.06 20.09 -24.91
CA SER A 247 -38.34 18.89 -25.38
C SER A 247 -37.73 18.04 -24.27
N MET A 248 -38.39 18.00 -23.11
CA MET A 248 -38.04 17.13 -21.98
C MET A 248 -38.99 15.93 -21.86
N ARG A 249 -38.54 14.88 -21.18
CA ARG A 249 -39.25 13.63 -20.89
C ARG A 249 -38.94 13.20 -19.47
N THR A 250 -39.95 12.73 -18.74
CA THR A 250 -39.74 11.96 -17.50
C THR A 250 -39.83 10.47 -17.81
N THR A 251 -38.74 9.74 -17.56
CA THR A 251 -38.70 8.28 -17.60
C THR A 251 -38.83 7.74 -16.18
N THR A 252 -39.78 6.84 -15.95
CA THR A 252 -40.00 6.19 -14.65
C THR A 252 -39.59 4.72 -14.76
N PHE A 253 -38.94 4.21 -13.72
CA PHE A 253 -38.51 2.81 -13.64
C PHE A 253 -39.45 1.97 -12.77
N GLN A 254 -39.32 0.65 -12.83
CA GLN A 254 -39.96 -0.24 -11.86
C GLN A 254 -39.25 -0.13 -10.50
N THR A 255 -39.93 -0.55 -9.43
CA THR A 255 -39.34 -0.53 -8.08
C THR A 255 -38.31 -1.64 -7.93
N THR A 256 -37.14 -1.35 -7.36
CA THR A 256 -36.09 -2.34 -7.11
C THR A 256 -36.52 -3.39 -6.08
N PRO A 257 -35.84 -4.55 -6.02
CA PRO A 257 -35.75 -5.34 -4.80
C PRO A 257 -35.13 -4.53 -3.64
N ILE A 258 -35.13 -5.12 -2.45
CA ILE A 258 -34.45 -4.56 -1.27
C ILE A 258 -32.93 -4.61 -1.50
N MET A 259 -32.27 -3.44 -1.55
CA MET A 259 -30.86 -3.30 -1.97
C MET A 259 -30.11 -2.11 -1.33
N SER A 260 -28.78 -2.18 -1.43
CA SER A 260 -27.77 -1.15 -1.07
C SER A 260 -28.08 0.26 -1.60
N SER A 261 -27.83 1.35 -0.86
CA SER A 261 -27.75 2.70 -1.45
C SER A 261 -26.62 2.81 -2.47
N TYR A 262 -25.46 2.22 -2.15
CA TYR A 262 -24.25 2.25 -2.98
C TYR A 262 -24.39 1.53 -4.34
N LEU A 263 -25.44 0.72 -4.50
CA LEU A 263 -25.76 -0.05 -5.71
C LEU A 263 -26.81 0.62 -6.60
N LEU A 264 -27.41 1.73 -6.16
CA LEU A 264 -28.36 2.48 -6.97
C LEU A 264 -27.60 3.16 -8.12
N ALA A 265 -28.06 2.98 -9.35
CA ALA A 265 -27.41 3.58 -10.51
C ALA A 265 -28.40 4.14 -11.51
N PHE A 266 -27.96 5.18 -12.21
CA PHE A 266 -28.67 5.72 -13.36
C PHE A 266 -27.75 6.48 -14.31
N VAL A 267 -28.00 6.31 -15.61
CA VAL A 267 -27.26 6.98 -16.69
C VAL A 267 -28.23 7.70 -17.60
N VAL A 268 -27.90 8.95 -17.94
CA VAL A 268 -28.62 9.81 -18.89
C VAL A 268 -27.68 10.13 -20.04
N SER A 269 -27.88 9.47 -21.18
CA SER A 269 -27.00 9.56 -22.35
C SER A 269 -27.74 9.34 -23.68
N ASP A 270 -27.10 9.71 -24.78
CA ASP A 270 -27.48 9.40 -26.16
C ASP A 270 -26.82 8.10 -26.69
N PHE A 271 -26.50 7.18 -25.77
CA PHE A 271 -25.90 5.89 -26.11
C PHE A 271 -26.85 4.98 -26.89
N LEU A 272 -26.28 4.14 -27.73
CA LEU A 272 -26.95 3.02 -28.38
C LEU A 272 -26.71 1.75 -27.57
N PHE A 273 -27.50 0.70 -27.80
CA PHE A 273 -27.27 -0.59 -27.18
C PHE A 273 -27.34 -1.76 -28.17
N ARG A 274 -26.45 -2.74 -28.00
CA ARG A 274 -26.67 -4.09 -28.55
C ARG A 274 -27.52 -4.89 -27.57
N SER A 275 -28.32 -5.82 -28.08
CA SER A 275 -29.25 -6.61 -27.26
C SER A 275 -29.23 -8.10 -27.61
N GLY A 276 -29.33 -8.93 -26.58
CA GLY A 276 -29.62 -10.36 -26.62
C GLY A 276 -30.63 -10.69 -25.54
N SER A 277 -30.29 -11.63 -24.63
CA SER A 277 -31.00 -11.79 -23.34
C SER A 277 -30.67 -10.68 -22.32
N GLN A 278 -29.67 -9.85 -22.64
CA GLN A 278 -29.13 -8.74 -21.84
C GLN A 278 -28.82 -7.57 -22.80
N ARG A 279 -28.34 -6.42 -22.30
CA ARG A 279 -27.92 -5.30 -23.17
C ARG A 279 -26.53 -4.79 -22.84
N VAL A 280 -25.87 -4.24 -23.85
CA VAL A 280 -24.59 -3.51 -23.70
C VAL A 280 -24.77 -2.13 -24.33
N TYR A 281 -24.77 -1.10 -23.48
CA TYR A 281 -24.91 0.32 -23.83
C TYR A 281 -23.55 0.97 -24.06
N VAL A 282 -23.39 1.67 -25.18
CA VAL A 282 -22.14 2.29 -25.59
C VAL A 282 -22.41 3.57 -26.39
N ARG A 283 -21.43 4.48 -26.44
CA ARG A 283 -21.49 5.62 -27.36
C ARG A 283 -21.68 5.14 -28.82
N PRO A 284 -22.41 5.90 -29.67
CA PRO A 284 -22.81 5.42 -31.00
C PRO A 284 -21.66 4.88 -31.88
N ASN A 285 -20.48 5.48 -31.79
CA ASN A 285 -19.30 5.09 -32.58
C ASN A 285 -18.45 3.97 -31.98
N ALA A 286 -18.81 3.46 -30.80
CA ALA A 286 -18.29 2.23 -30.21
C ALA A 286 -19.21 1.01 -30.44
N PHE A 287 -20.35 1.20 -31.15
CA PHE A 287 -21.43 0.19 -31.25
C PHE A 287 -20.95 -1.20 -31.69
N ASN A 288 -20.00 -1.29 -32.62
CA ASN A 288 -19.51 -2.58 -33.13
C ASN A 288 -18.62 -3.33 -32.12
N GLU A 289 -17.95 -2.60 -31.21
CA GLU A 289 -17.00 -3.14 -30.23
C GLU A 289 -17.71 -3.77 -29.01
N ALA A 290 -19.00 -3.47 -28.80
CA ALA A 290 -19.86 -4.07 -27.79
C ALA A 290 -20.21 -5.55 -28.04
N SER A 291 -19.63 -6.19 -29.06
CA SER A 291 -20.05 -7.51 -29.51
C SER A 291 -19.59 -8.64 -28.58
N PHE A 292 -18.33 -8.61 -28.14
CA PHE A 292 -17.79 -9.61 -27.23
C PHE A 292 -18.32 -9.44 -25.80
N GLY A 293 -18.44 -8.20 -25.29
CA GLY A 293 -19.01 -7.95 -23.96
C GLY A 293 -20.45 -8.46 -23.79
N LEU A 294 -21.25 -8.42 -24.87
CA LEU A 294 -22.58 -9.03 -24.86
C LEU A 294 -22.49 -10.57 -24.81
N GLU A 295 -21.64 -11.18 -25.63
CA GLU A 295 -21.47 -12.64 -25.63
C GLU A 295 -20.95 -13.16 -24.28
N ALA A 296 -19.94 -12.49 -23.73
CA ALA A 296 -19.33 -12.81 -22.45
C ALA A 296 -20.37 -12.73 -21.32
N GLY A 297 -21.09 -11.61 -21.18
CA GLY A 297 -22.14 -11.46 -20.16
C GLY A 297 -23.25 -12.52 -20.27
N GLN A 298 -23.63 -12.91 -21.49
CA GLN A 298 -24.62 -13.97 -21.69
C GLN A 298 -24.11 -15.36 -21.26
N ARG A 299 -22.87 -15.72 -21.60
CA ARG A 299 -22.27 -17.02 -21.22
C ARG A 299 -21.95 -17.08 -19.73
N ILE A 300 -21.36 -16.01 -19.19
CA ILE A 300 -20.94 -15.89 -17.79
C ILE A 300 -22.14 -15.93 -16.86
N LEU A 301 -23.22 -15.18 -17.15
CA LEU A 301 -24.42 -15.24 -16.31
C LEU A 301 -25.04 -16.65 -16.32
N ALA A 302 -25.09 -17.30 -17.50
CA ALA A 302 -25.61 -18.67 -17.59
C ALA A 302 -24.74 -19.69 -16.84
N ALA A 303 -23.42 -19.51 -16.84
CA ALA A 303 -22.48 -20.34 -16.09
C ALA A 303 -22.64 -20.15 -14.57
N LEU A 304 -22.74 -18.90 -14.10
CA LEU A 304 -22.97 -18.58 -12.68
C LEU A 304 -24.35 -19.01 -12.18
N ASP A 305 -25.42 -18.75 -12.95
CA ASP A 305 -26.79 -19.26 -12.68
C ASP A 305 -26.78 -20.78 -12.47
N ALA A 306 -26.09 -21.53 -13.33
CA ALA A 306 -26.02 -22.97 -13.28
C ALA A 306 -25.13 -23.49 -12.12
N TYR A 307 -23.98 -22.85 -11.89
CA TYR A 307 -23.01 -23.24 -10.87
C TYR A 307 -23.50 -22.93 -9.44
N LEU A 308 -24.07 -21.74 -9.23
CA LEU A 308 -24.65 -21.33 -7.95
C LEU A 308 -26.05 -21.91 -7.73
N GLY A 309 -26.75 -22.35 -8.77
CA GLY A 309 -28.10 -22.92 -8.67
C GLY A 309 -29.18 -21.93 -8.20
N ILE A 310 -28.89 -20.63 -8.25
CA ILE A 310 -29.80 -19.53 -7.91
C ILE A 310 -29.82 -18.60 -9.11
N ALA A 311 -30.82 -18.71 -9.99
CA ALA A 311 -30.83 -17.95 -11.23
C ALA A 311 -31.10 -16.45 -10.98
N TYR A 312 -30.29 -15.58 -11.58
CA TYR A 312 -30.39 -14.12 -11.49
C TYR A 312 -31.82 -13.61 -11.80
N SER A 313 -32.47 -14.23 -12.78
CA SER A 313 -33.84 -13.93 -13.21
C SER A 313 -34.93 -14.12 -12.14
N THR A 314 -34.62 -14.78 -11.02
CA THR A 314 -35.53 -14.87 -9.85
C THR A 314 -35.56 -13.59 -9.01
N HIS A 315 -34.53 -12.76 -9.09
CA HIS A 315 -34.38 -11.53 -8.31
C HIS A 315 -34.49 -10.26 -9.16
N MET A 316 -34.06 -10.31 -10.43
CA MET A 316 -34.00 -9.15 -11.33
C MET A 316 -34.52 -9.47 -12.74
N ALA A 317 -35.28 -8.55 -13.33
CA ALA A 317 -35.93 -8.75 -14.63
C ALA A 317 -35.02 -8.51 -15.85
N LYS A 318 -33.87 -7.84 -15.67
CA LYS A 318 -32.88 -7.55 -16.71
C LYS A 318 -31.50 -7.32 -16.09
N ILE A 319 -30.45 -7.42 -16.90
CA ILE A 319 -29.13 -6.86 -16.61
C ILE A 319 -28.66 -6.09 -17.85
N ASP A 320 -28.26 -4.84 -17.62
CA ASP A 320 -27.60 -4.00 -18.61
C ASP A 320 -26.14 -3.81 -18.21
N GLN A 321 -25.26 -3.72 -19.19
CA GLN A 321 -23.86 -3.30 -19.05
C GLN A 321 -23.70 -1.96 -19.76
N VAL A 322 -22.89 -1.03 -19.25
CA VAL A 322 -22.63 0.26 -19.92
C VAL A 322 -21.15 0.63 -19.92
N ALA A 323 -20.62 0.96 -21.10
CA ALA A 323 -19.24 1.44 -21.27
C ALA A 323 -19.19 2.96 -21.09
N VAL A 324 -18.67 3.41 -19.95
CA VAL A 324 -18.52 4.82 -19.59
C VAL A 324 -17.12 5.30 -20.00
N PRO A 325 -16.99 6.43 -20.73
CA PRO A 325 -15.69 6.98 -21.14
C PRO A 325 -14.81 7.43 -19.97
N ASP A 326 -15.36 8.21 -19.04
CA ASP A 326 -14.68 8.71 -17.85
C ASP A 326 -15.22 7.93 -16.63
N PHE A 327 -14.41 7.04 -16.06
CA PHE A 327 -14.81 6.14 -14.98
C PHE A 327 -13.60 5.82 -14.10
N ALA A 328 -13.64 6.21 -12.82
CA ALA A 328 -12.50 6.13 -11.89
C ALA A 328 -12.02 4.70 -11.62
N ALA A 329 -12.97 3.78 -11.38
CA ALA A 329 -12.68 2.36 -11.13
C ALA A 329 -12.48 1.58 -12.45
N GLY A 330 -12.37 0.24 -12.36
CA GLY A 330 -12.42 -0.64 -13.53
C GLY A 330 -13.85 -0.83 -14.02
N ALA A 331 -14.70 -1.31 -13.11
CA ALA A 331 -16.15 -1.42 -13.24
C ALA A 331 -16.82 -1.21 -11.86
N MET A 332 -18.14 -1.38 -11.77
CA MET A 332 -18.95 -1.28 -10.55
C MET A 332 -20.26 -2.04 -10.74
N GLU A 333 -20.65 -2.85 -9.74
CA GLU A 333 -21.58 -3.98 -9.91
C GLU A 333 -23.07 -3.61 -9.93
N ASN A 334 -23.39 -2.32 -9.97
CA ASN A 334 -24.70 -1.75 -9.62
C ASN A 334 -25.86 -2.62 -10.11
N TRP A 335 -26.73 -3.08 -9.19
CA TRP A 335 -27.57 -4.25 -9.45
C TRP A 335 -28.47 -4.08 -10.69
N GLY A 336 -28.19 -4.84 -11.74
CA GLY A 336 -28.90 -4.77 -13.02
C GLY A 336 -28.49 -3.65 -13.99
N LEU A 337 -27.54 -2.77 -13.64
CA LEU A 337 -26.94 -1.74 -14.52
C LEU A 337 -25.44 -1.60 -14.22
N VAL A 338 -24.65 -2.58 -14.63
CA VAL A 338 -23.21 -2.61 -14.36
C VAL A 338 -22.48 -1.58 -15.22
N THR A 339 -21.66 -0.72 -14.62
CA THR A 339 -20.88 0.32 -15.30
C THR A 339 -19.43 -0.11 -15.44
N TYR A 340 -18.82 0.11 -16.60
CA TYR A 340 -17.44 -0.26 -16.91
C TYR A 340 -16.71 0.92 -17.54
N ARG A 341 -15.41 1.09 -17.27
CA ARG A 341 -14.54 1.85 -18.19
C ARG A 341 -14.48 1.12 -19.53
N GLU A 342 -14.47 1.84 -20.66
CA GLU A 342 -14.54 1.23 -22.00
C GLU A 342 -13.55 0.07 -22.23
N GLN A 343 -12.34 0.16 -21.69
CA GLN A 343 -11.26 -0.83 -21.82
C GLN A 343 -11.59 -2.20 -21.20
N TYR A 344 -12.59 -2.29 -20.32
CA TYR A 344 -13.05 -3.51 -19.65
C TYR A 344 -14.39 -4.04 -20.20
N LEU A 345 -14.95 -3.43 -21.26
CA LEU A 345 -16.20 -3.90 -21.90
C LEU A 345 -16.16 -3.92 -23.43
N LEU A 346 -15.41 -3.01 -24.06
CA LEU A 346 -15.28 -2.93 -25.51
C LEU A 346 -14.15 -3.83 -26.02
N PHE A 347 -14.40 -4.53 -27.12
CA PHE A 347 -13.39 -5.34 -27.80
C PHE A 347 -13.55 -5.25 -29.31
N ASN A 348 -12.47 -4.86 -29.98
CA ASN A 348 -12.38 -4.75 -31.44
C ASN A 348 -11.29 -5.70 -31.96
N PRO A 349 -11.64 -6.81 -32.63
CA PRO A 349 -10.65 -7.83 -33.01
C PRO A 349 -9.58 -7.34 -34.01
N ALA A 350 -9.75 -6.18 -34.62
CA ALA A 350 -8.74 -5.59 -35.51
C ALA A 350 -7.59 -4.88 -34.77
N VAL A 351 -7.79 -4.47 -33.50
CA VAL A 351 -6.82 -3.65 -32.74
C VAL A 351 -6.66 -4.04 -31.27
N SER A 352 -7.67 -4.68 -30.66
CA SER A 352 -7.67 -5.13 -29.27
C SER A 352 -6.90 -6.45 -29.12
N THR A 353 -5.95 -6.46 -28.18
CA THR A 353 -5.09 -7.62 -27.89
C THR A 353 -5.83 -8.74 -27.16
N TYR A 354 -5.28 -9.97 -27.15
CA TYR A 354 -5.75 -11.07 -26.28
C TYR A 354 -5.82 -10.68 -24.79
N ARG A 355 -4.96 -9.77 -24.31
CA ARG A 355 -5.03 -9.23 -22.95
C ARG A 355 -6.26 -8.35 -22.77
N THR A 356 -6.59 -7.50 -23.74
CA THR A 356 -7.84 -6.73 -23.75
C THR A 356 -9.05 -7.67 -23.69
N LYS A 357 -9.04 -8.74 -24.51
CA LYS A 357 -10.09 -9.77 -24.49
C LYS A 357 -10.19 -10.49 -23.14
N THR A 358 -9.05 -10.76 -22.50
CA THR A 358 -8.99 -11.36 -21.16
C THR A 358 -9.59 -10.42 -20.12
N ASN A 359 -9.16 -9.16 -20.09
CA ASN A 359 -9.66 -8.14 -19.16
C ASN A 359 -11.18 -7.95 -19.30
N VAL A 360 -11.73 -7.93 -20.52
CA VAL A 360 -13.18 -7.86 -20.74
C VAL A 360 -13.89 -9.10 -20.19
N ALA A 361 -13.39 -10.32 -20.46
CA ALA A 361 -14.03 -11.55 -19.99
C ALA A 361 -13.98 -11.70 -18.45
N THR A 362 -12.84 -11.37 -17.85
CA THR A 362 -12.61 -11.46 -16.40
C THR A 362 -13.38 -10.39 -15.65
N THR A 363 -13.30 -9.11 -16.05
CA THR A 363 -14.08 -8.04 -15.40
C THR A 363 -15.59 -8.33 -15.47
N ILE A 364 -16.13 -8.76 -16.61
CA ILE A 364 -17.55 -9.15 -16.68
C ILE A 364 -17.88 -10.31 -15.71
N ALA A 365 -16.98 -11.28 -15.53
CA ALA A 365 -17.16 -12.36 -14.55
C ALA A 365 -17.10 -11.87 -13.09
N HIS A 366 -16.24 -10.90 -12.80
CA HIS A 366 -16.13 -10.21 -11.50
C HIS A 366 -17.46 -9.52 -11.16
N GLU A 367 -17.90 -8.59 -12.02
CA GLU A 367 -19.15 -7.84 -11.85
C GLU A 367 -20.40 -8.73 -11.81
N TYR A 368 -20.39 -9.85 -12.52
CA TYR A 368 -21.52 -10.76 -12.58
C TYR A 368 -21.58 -11.65 -11.33
N ALA A 369 -20.44 -12.00 -10.71
CA ALA A 369 -20.42 -12.68 -9.42
C ALA A 369 -21.01 -11.80 -8.30
N HIS A 370 -20.74 -10.49 -8.32
CA HIS A 370 -21.30 -9.55 -7.36
C HIS A 370 -22.85 -9.48 -7.36
N GLN A 371 -23.51 -9.88 -8.45
CA GLN A 371 -24.98 -9.95 -8.50
C GLN A 371 -25.55 -10.90 -7.43
N TRP A 372 -24.73 -11.82 -6.91
CA TRP A 372 -24.99 -12.60 -5.69
C TRP A 372 -24.16 -12.10 -4.50
N PHE A 373 -22.84 -11.94 -4.68
CA PHE A 373 -21.86 -11.59 -3.63
C PHE A 373 -21.55 -10.08 -3.61
N GLY A 374 -22.49 -9.30 -3.09
CA GLY A 374 -22.46 -7.84 -3.04
C GLY A 374 -23.88 -7.28 -3.12
N ASN A 375 -24.67 -7.78 -4.09
CA ASN A 375 -26.00 -7.26 -4.38
C ASN A 375 -27.10 -7.99 -3.58
N LEU A 376 -27.31 -9.28 -3.87
CA LEU A 376 -28.30 -10.11 -3.19
C LEU A 376 -27.97 -10.24 -1.70
N VAL A 377 -26.72 -10.58 -1.40
CA VAL A 377 -26.13 -10.57 -0.06
C VAL A 377 -24.98 -9.56 -0.06
N THR A 378 -25.05 -8.57 0.82
CA THR A 378 -24.02 -7.51 0.94
C THR A 378 -23.27 -7.70 2.25
N ALA A 379 -22.02 -7.24 2.36
CA ALA A 379 -21.41 -7.02 3.68
C ALA A 379 -22.33 -6.16 4.60
N GLU A 380 -22.47 -6.54 5.88
CA GLU A 380 -23.26 -5.78 6.87
C GLU A 380 -22.63 -4.41 7.15
N TRP A 381 -21.31 -4.35 7.13
CA TRP A 381 -20.48 -3.15 7.17
C TRP A 381 -19.21 -3.37 6.35
N TRP A 382 -18.54 -2.29 5.97
CA TRP A 382 -17.29 -2.32 5.18
C TRP A 382 -16.16 -3.15 5.82
N GLU A 383 -16.21 -3.39 7.13
CA GLU A 383 -15.35 -4.36 7.83
C GLU A 383 -15.27 -5.73 7.15
N TYR A 384 -16.38 -6.16 6.53
CA TYR A 384 -16.52 -7.45 5.85
C TYR A 384 -16.56 -7.32 4.32
N ILE A 385 -16.04 -6.23 3.75
CA ILE A 385 -16.08 -5.96 2.29
C ILE A 385 -15.45 -7.09 1.44
N TRP A 386 -14.54 -7.87 2.02
CA TRP A 386 -13.98 -9.06 1.38
C TRP A 386 -15.02 -10.17 1.08
N LEU A 387 -16.19 -10.15 1.72
CA LEU A 387 -17.33 -11.03 1.36
C LEU A 387 -17.97 -10.66 0.02
N ASN A 388 -17.71 -9.46 -0.49
CA ASN A 388 -18.00 -9.07 -1.86
C ASN A 388 -16.75 -9.38 -2.72
N GLU A 389 -15.69 -8.59 -2.54
CA GLU A 389 -14.52 -8.53 -3.42
C GLU A 389 -13.73 -9.83 -3.52
N GLY A 390 -13.63 -10.59 -2.43
CA GLY A 390 -12.93 -11.87 -2.41
C GLY A 390 -13.66 -12.93 -3.23
N PHE A 391 -14.99 -12.96 -3.16
CA PHE A 391 -15.80 -13.86 -3.99
C PHE A 391 -15.80 -13.44 -5.45
N ALA A 392 -15.91 -12.14 -5.72
CA ALA A 392 -15.83 -11.63 -7.08
C ALA A 392 -14.47 -11.92 -7.71
N THR A 393 -13.35 -11.71 -6.99
CA THR A 393 -11.99 -12.07 -7.45
C THR A 393 -11.81 -13.58 -7.69
N LEU A 394 -12.47 -14.46 -6.92
CA LEU A 394 -12.47 -15.90 -7.20
C LEU A 394 -13.23 -16.23 -8.49
N TYR A 395 -14.44 -15.70 -8.63
CA TYR A 395 -15.32 -15.96 -9.78
C TYR A 395 -14.96 -15.16 -11.03
N GLU A 396 -14.12 -14.14 -10.95
CA GLU A 396 -13.49 -13.44 -12.08
C GLU A 396 -12.79 -14.44 -13.01
N TYR A 397 -11.90 -15.27 -12.46
CA TYR A 397 -11.16 -16.27 -13.22
C TYR A 397 -11.94 -17.57 -13.36
N TYR A 398 -12.60 -18.02 -12.29
CA TYR A 398 -13.30 -19.30 -12.29
C TYR A 398 -14.62 -19.25 -13.08
N GLY A 399 -15.40 -18.17 -12.97
CA GLY A 399 -16.60 -17.93 -13.77
C GLY A 399 -16.29 -17.72 -15.25
N ALA A 400 -15.20 -17.01 -15.58
CA ALA A 400 -14.70 -16.92 -16.95
C ALA A 400 -14.28 -18.30 -17.49
N HIS A 401 -13.62 -19.13 -16.68
CA HIS A 401 -13.27 -20.51 -17.05
C HIS A 401 -14.50 -21.41 -17.23
N LEU A 402 -15.52 -21.32 -16.36
CA LEU A 402 -16.79 -22.05 -16.53
C LEU A 402 -17.53 -21.66 -17.83
N ALA A 403 -17.45 -20.38 -18.23
CA ALA A 403 -18.06 -19.87 -19.47
C ALA A 403 -17.23 -20.18 -20.74
N TYR A 404 -15.91 -20.33 -20.59
CA TYR A 404 -14.94 -20.53 -21.66
C TYR A 404 -13.86 -21.56 -21.24
N PRO A 405 -14.21 -22.85 -21.10
CA PRO A 405 -13.31 -23.88 -20.57
C PRO A 405 -12.03 -24.04 -21.41
N ASP A 406 -12.17 -23.96 -22.74
CA ASP A 406 -11.08 -24.11 -23.72
C ASP A 406 -10.12 -22.90 -23.79
N GLN A 407 -10.28 -21.88 -22.93
CA GLN A 407 -9.43 -20.69 -22.90
C GLN A 407 -8.49 -20.64 -21.69
N GLU A 408 -8.53 -21.65 -20.82
CA GLU A 408 -7.54 -21.85 -19.74
C GLU A 408 -7.45 -20.68 -18.73
N TYR A 409 -8.48 -19.82 -18.64
CA TYR A 409 -8.49 -18.64 -17.76
C TYR A 409 -8.13 -18.93 -16.30
N TRP A 410 -8.47 -20.11 -15.78
CA TRP A 410 -8.15 -20.53 -14.41
C TRP A 410 -6.64 -20.59 -14.12
N GLU A 411 -5.81 -20.91 -15.12
CA GLU A 411 -4.34 -20.93 -14.98
C GLU A 411 -3.76 -19.56 -14.59
N LEU A 412 -4.43 -18.49 -15.02
CA LEU A 412 -4.01 -17.11 -14.75
C LEU A 412 -4.13 -16.74 -13.26
N PHE A 413 -5.01 -17.42 -12.50
CA PHE A 413 -5.31 -17.13 -11.10
C PHE A 413 -4.07 -17.22 -10.20
N ASN A 414 -3.21 -18.22 -10.40
CA ASN A 414 -2.01 -18.40 -9.58
C ASN A 414 -1.04 -17.20 -9.64
N PRO A 415 -0.49 -16.81 -10.82
CA PRO A 415 0.40 -15.66 -10.88
C PRO A 415 -0.31 -14.31 -10.70
N GLN A 416 -1.55 -14.15 -11.17
CA GLN A 416 -2.23 -12.84 -11.17
C GLN A 416 -2.98 -12.54 -9.88
N VAL A 417 -3.37 -13.56 -9.10
CA VAL A 417 -4.11 -13.41 -7.83
C VAL A 417 -3.28 -13.90 -6.65
N ILE A 418 -2.93 -15.19 -6.58
CA ILE A 418 -2.27 -15.80 -5.40
C ILE A 418 -0.91 -15.16 -5.13
N GLN A 419 0.01 -15.23 -6.11
CA GLN A 419 1.35 -14.68 -5.98
C GLN A 419 1.33 -13.15 -5.85
N ALA A 420 0.43 -12.48 -6.59
CA ALA A 420 0.24 -11.03 -6.55
C ALA A 420 -0.30 -10.50 -5.20
N ALA A 421 -1.07 -11.31 -4.46
CA ALA A 421 -1.51 -11.03 -3.09
C ALA A 421 -0.40 -11.26 -2.06
N MET A 422 0.42 -12.30 -2.26
CA MET A 422 1.50 -12.64 -1.34
C MET A 422 2.59 -11.55 -1.26
N VAL A 423 2.70 -10.67 -2.24
CA VAL A 423 3.66 -9.54 -2.23
C VAL A 423 3.33 -8.50 -1.13
N PRO A 424 2.15 -7.83 -1.14
CA PRO A 424 1.75 -6.91 -0.07
C PRO A 424 1.43 -7.64 1.25
N ASP A 425 0.86 -8.84 1.24
CA ASP A 425 0.52 -9.52 2.49
C ASP A 425 1.76 -10.13 3.18
N GLY A 426 2.91 -10.16 2.50
CA GLY A 426 4.22 -10.41 3.11
C GLY A 426 4.80 -9.19 3.84
N GLN A 427 4.08 -8.06 3.90
CA GLN A 427 4.56 -6.81 4.50
C GLN A 427 4.14 -6.70 5.98
N ALA A 428 4.88 -5.93 6.77
CA ALA A 428 4.53 -5.69 8.17
C ALA A 428 3.27 -4.80 8.32
N SER A 429 3.01 -3.94 7.34
CA SER A 429 1.88 -3.01 7.24
C SER A 429 0.57 -3.63 6.75
N THR A 430 0.56 -4.90 6.32
CA THR A 430 -0.67 -5.56 5.88
C THR A 430 -1.67 -5.73 7.03
N ARG A 431 -2.96 -5.70 6.69
CA ARG A 431 -4.09 -5.87 7.62
C ARG A 431 -4.68 -7.30 7.55
N PRO A 432 -5.45 -7.73 8.56
CA PRO A 432 -6.35 -8.88 8.43
C PRO A 432 -7.49 -8.61 7.42
N MET A 433 -8.20 -9.66 7.00
CA MET A 433 -9.33 -9.54 6.06
C MET A 433 -10.51 -8.80 6.70
N ASN A 434 -10.90 -9.20 7.92
CA ASN A 434 -11.82 -8.45 8.78
C ASN A 434 -11.08 -7.23 9.36
N TRP A 435 -11.44 -6.02 8.93
CA TRP A 435 -10.77 -4.80 9.39
C TRP A 435 -11.72 -3.60 9.33
N ASN A 436 -12.08 -3.06 10.50
CA ASN A 436 -13.13 -2.04 10.63
C ASN A 436 -12.68 -0.65 10.13
N ALA A 437 -13.64 0.19 9.73
CA ALA A 437 -13.44 1.55 9.25
C ALA A 437 -14.63 2.44 9.64
N ALA A 438 -14.43 3.76 9.77
CA ALA A 438 -15.51 4.72 10.07
C ALA A 438 -15.60 5.86 9.04
N THR A 439 -14.49 6.51 8.73
CA THR A 439 -14.44 7.64 7.79
C THR A 439 -14.51 7.16 6.32
N PRO A 440 -15.00 8.00 5.38
CA PRO A 440 -14.95 7.69 3.95
C PRO A 440 -13.56 7.29 3.45
N GLY A 441 -12.50 7.94 3.95
CA GLY A 441 -11.12 7.63 3.57
C GLY A 441 -10.62 6.28 4.08
N GLU A 442 -10.98 5.90 5.31
CA GLU A 442 -10.68 4.55 5.84
C GLU A 442 -11.46 3.48 5.08
N ILE A 443 -12.74 3.72 4.77
CA ILE A 443 -13.58 2.80 4.01
C ILE A 443 -12.98 2.56 2.62
N SER A 444 -12.64 3.61 1.87
CA SER A 444 -11.98 3.47 0.56
C SER A 444 -10.62 2.78 0.65
N ALA A 445 -9.90 2.88 1.77
CA ALA A 445 -8.64 2.17 1.98
C ALA A 445 -8.80 0.65 2.19
N LEU A 446 -10.01 0.14 2.46
CA LEU A 446 -10.29 -1.30 2.53
C LEU A 446 -10.34 -1.97 1.14
N PHE A 447 -10.51 -1.20 0.07
CA PHE A 447 -10.55 -1.70 -1.32
C PHE A 447 -9.13 -1.94 -1.85
N ASP A 448 -8.45 -2.90 -1.23
CA ASP A 448 -7.02 -3.13 -1.35
C ASP A 448 -6.68 -4.58 -1.73
N ARG A 449 -5.38 -4.91 -1.75
CA ARG A 449 -4.92 -6.27 -2.07
C ARG A 449 -5.25 -7.32 -0.99
N VAL A 450 -5.82 -6.93 0.15
CA VAL A 450 -6.36 -7.84 1.15
C VAL A 450 -7.81 -8.20 0.83
N ALA A 451 -8.68 -7.21 0.58
CA ALA A 451 -10.09 -7.46 0.24
C ALA A 451 -10.25 -8.28 -1.05
N TYR A 452 -9.45 -7.99 -2.07
CA TYR A 452 -9.52 -8.65 -3.37
C TYR A 452 -8.70 -9.97 -3.40
N PRO A 453 -7.41 -10.01 -3.81
CA PRO A 453 -6.74 -11.25 -4.19
C PRO A 453 -6.31 -12.12 -3.00
N LYS A 454 -6.03 -11.59 -1.80
CA LYS A 454 -5.81 -12.45 -0.61
C LYS A 454 -7.08 -13.23 -0.29
N SER A 455 -8.22 -12.54 -0.20
CA SER A 455 -9.49 -13.14 0.17
C SER A 455 -9.97 -14.14 -0.90
N GLY A 456 -9.84 -13.80 -2.19
CA GLY A 456 -10.08 -14.74 -3.29
C GLY A 456 -9.18 -15.99 -3.22
N SER A 457 -7.91 -15.84 -2.80
CA SER A 457 -6.99 -16.98 -2.63
C SER A 457 -7.35 -17.87 -1.45
N VAL A 458 -7.77 -17.29 -0.31
CA VAL A 458 -8.24 -18.05 0.86
C VAL A 458 -9.56 -18.77 0.54
N LEU A 459 -10.47 -18.13 -0.20
CA LEU A 459 -11.70 -18.75 -0.68
C LEU A 459 -11.41 -19.89 -1.68
N ASN A 460 -10.41 -19.74 -2.56
CA ASN A 460 -9.96 -20.82 -3.44
C ASN A 460 -9.42 -22.04 -2.67
N MET A 461 -8.61 -21.80 -1.64
CA MET A 461 -8.12 -22.84 -0.73
C MET A 461 -9.28 -23.59 -0.08
N MET A 462 -10.27 -22.87 0.45
CA MET A 462 -11.45 -23.49 1.08
C MET A 462 -12.35 -24.24 0.10
N ARG A 463 -12.52 -23.74 -1.13
CA ARG A 463 -13.21 -24.45 -2.21
C ARG A 463 -12.59 -25.84 -2.44
N HIS A 464 -11.27 -25.91 -2.56
CA HIS A 464 -10.57 -27.18 -2.76
C HIS A 464 -10.64 -28.10 -1.53
N VAL A 465 -10.47 -27.56 -0.32
CA VAL A 465 -10.58 -28.30 0.95
C VAL A 465 -11.95 -28.93 1.15
N LEU A 466 -13.02 -28.23 0.78
CA LEU A 466 -14.39 -28.71 0.94
C LEU A 466 -14.85 -29.57 -0.25
N GLY A 467 -14.28 -29.37 -1.43
CA GLY A 467 -14.70 -29.96 -2.70
C GLY A 467 -15.91 -29.24 -3.32
N ASP A 468 -15.96 -29.18 -4.66
CA ASP A 468 -16.89 -28.33 -5.41
C ASP A 468 -18.38 -28.59 -5.08
N ASP A 469 -18.79 -29.84 -4.86
CA ASP A 469 -20.18 -30.17 -4.49
C ASP A 469 -20.58 -29.63 -3.11
N ASN A 470 -19.67 -29.66 -2.13
CA ASN A 470 -19.94 -29.15 -0.79
C ASN A 470 -19.82 -27.62 -0.77
N TRP A 471 -18.86 -27.06 -1.50
CA TRP A 471 -18.69 -25.62 -1.70
C TRP A 471 -19.95 -24.99 -2.30
N THR A 472 -20.42 -25.48 -3.45
CA THR A 472 -21.65 -24.98 -4.11
C THR A 472 -22.91 -25.22 -3.27
N ALA A 473 -22.99 -26.29 -2.49
CA ALA A 473 -24.09 -26.49 -1.55
C ALA A 473 -24.05 -25.46 -0.42
N GLY A 474 -22.89 -25.20 0.18
CA GLY A 474 -22.75 -24.26 1.29
C GLY A 474 -22.97 -22.80 0.88
N LEU A 475 -22.52 -22.42 -0.31
CA LEU A 475 -22.82 -21.11 -0.88
C LEU A 475 -24.31 -20.93 -1.18
N ARG A 476 -25.02 -21.99 -1.60
CA ARG A 476 -26.49 -21.94 -1.74
C ARG A 476 -27.20 -21.72 -0.42
N GLU A 477 -26.80 -22.41 0.65
CA GLU A 477 -27.39 -22.19 1.98
C GLU A 477 -27.12 -20.77 2.48
N TYR A 478 -25.88 -20.28 2.34
CA TYR A 478 -25.50 -18.89 2.67
C TYR A 478 -26.33 -17.84 1.91
N LEU A 479 -26.35 -17.93 0.58
CA LEU A 479 -27.05 -16.98 -0.29
C LEU A 479 -28.56 -16.99 -0.03
N ASN A 480 -29.18 -18.16 0.15
CA ASN A 480 -30.61 -18.25 0.47
C ASN A 480 -30.93 -17.71 1.88
N ALA A 481 -30.09 -17.96 2.88
CA ALA A 481 -30.31 -17.48 4.25
C ALA A 481 -30.15 -15.96 4.41
N ARG A 482 -29.19 -15.37 3.68
CA ARG A 482 -28.86 -13.94 3.74
C ARG A 482 -29.44 -13.10 2.60
N ALA A 483 -30.19 -13.70 1.66
CA ALA A 483 -30.86 -12.98 0.57
C ALA A 483 -31.59 -11.70 1.05
N TYR A 484 -31.30 -10.58 0.37
CA TYR A 484 -31.81 -9.25 0.64
C TYR A 484 -31.39 -8.63 2.00
N LYS A 485 -30.28 -9.08 2.60
CA LYS A 485 -29.76 -8.56 3.88
C LYS A 485 -28.27 -8.20 3.76
N GLY A 486 -27.74 -7.60 4.83
CA GLY A 486 -26.30 -7.60 5.10
C GLY A 486 -25.81 -8.98 5.55
N ALA A 487 -24.51 -9.17 5.69
CA ALA A 487 -23.88 -10.39 6.17
C ALA A 487 -22.54 -10.11 6.87
N ILE A 488 -22.23 -10.94 7.85
CA ILE A 488 -20.91 -11.02 8.48
C ILE A 488 -20.24 -12.35 8.13
N ASP A 489 -18.95 -12.44 8.36
CA ASP A 489 -18.10 -13.61 8.09
C ASP A 489 -18.63 -14.92 8.70
N GLU A 490 -19.09 -14.89 9.95
CA GLU A 490 -19.65 -16.06 10.64
C GLU A 490 -20.83 -16.70 9.88
N GLN A 491 -21.64 -15.90 9.18
CA GLN A 491 -22.83 -16.40 8.47
C GLN A 491 -22.45 -17.13 7.17
N LEU A 492 -21.31 -16.77 6.56
CA LEU A 492 -20.71 -17.57 5.51
C LEU A 492 -20.22 -18.91 6.07
N TYR A 493 -19.56 -18.89 7.23
CA TYR A 493 -19.03 -20.09 7.86
C TYR A 493 -20.14 -21.07 8.26
N GLU A 494 -21.27 -20.56 8.76
CA GLU A 494 -22.49 -21.33 9.04
C GLU A 494 -23.04 -22.04 7.78
N GLY A 495 -23.16 -21.32 6.65
CA GLY A 495 -23.64 -21.91 5.40
C GLY A 495 -22.70 -22.97 4.83
N LEU A 496 -21.39 -22.72 4.86
CA LEU A 496 -20.37 -23.71 4.46
C LEU A 496 -20.36 -24.93 5.39
N GLN A 497 -20.49 -24.74 6.71
CA GLN A 497 -20.55 -25.81 7.69
C GLN A 497 -21.77 -26.71 7.48
N SER A 498 -22.96 -26.13 7.24
CA SER A 498 -24.19 -26.92 7.06
C SER A 498 -24.11 -27.87 5.87
N ALA A 499 -23.33 -27.54 4.84
CA ALA A 499 -23.12 -28.39 3.68
C ALA A 499 -22.18 -29.60 3.92
N ILE A 500 -21.36 -29.58 4.97
CA ILE A 500 -20.45 -30.69 5.32
C ILE A 500 -20.84 -31.45 6.60
N GLU A 501 -21.88 -31.01 7.30
CA GLU A 501 -22.30 -31.58 8.57
C GLU A 501 -22.58 -33.09 8.46
N GLY A 502 -21.96 -33.88 9.34
CA GLY A 502 -22.03 -35.34 9.30
C GLY A 502 -21.33 -36.04 8.12
N LYS A 503 -20.71 -35.33 7.16
CA LYS A 503 -20.01 -35.93 6.01
C LYS A 503 -18.56 -36.35 6.29
N GLY A 504 -17.94 -35.85 7.37
CA GLY A 504 -16.56 -36.19 7.75
C GLY A 504 -15.46 -35.61 6.85
N VAL A 505 -15.75 -34.50 6.15
CA VAL A 505 -14.81 -33.80 5.26
C VAL A 505 -13.67 -33.12 6.05
N LEU A 506 -13.98 -32.58 7.24
CA LEU A 506 -13.00 -31.98 8.14
C LEU A 506 -12.63 -32.94 9.29
N PRO A 507 -11.46 -32.75 9.94
CA PRO A 507 -11.08 -33.52 11.12
C PRO A 507 -12.12 -33.43 12.25
N SER A 508 -12.21 -34.50 13.06
CA SER A 508 -13.17 -34.54 14.16
C SER A 508 -12.95 -33.40 15.15
N GLY A 509 -14.03 -32.65 15.44
CA GLY A 509 -13.99 -31.48 16.33
C GLY A 509 -13.51 -30.18 15.68
N VAL A 510 -13.27 -30.16 14.37
CA VAL A 510 -12.92 -28.95 13.61
C VAL A 510 -14.11 -28.44 12.81
N THR A 511 -14.39 -27.13 12.90
CA THR A 511 -15.43 -26.45 12.10
C THR A 511 -14.82 -25.54 11.02
N VAL A 512 -15.62 -25.21 10.00
CA VAL A 512 -15.24 -24.21 8.98
C VAL A 512 -14.86 -22.87 9.63
N ALA A 513 -15.62 -22.43 10.63
CA ALA A 513 -15.36 -21.17 11.34
C ALA A 513 -14.02 -21.18 12.09
N GLN A 514 -13.65 -22.29 12.75
CA GLN A 514 -12.36 -22.41 13.43
C GLN A 514 -11.19 -22.27 12.45
N ILE A 515 -11.30 -22.86 11.26
CA ILE A 515 -10.28 -22.71 10.20
C ILE A 515 -10.27 -21.25 9.71
N MET A 516 -11.41 -20.76 9.23
CA MET A 516 -11.52 -19.47 8.54
C MET A 516 -11.12 -18.29 9.41
N ARG A 517 -11.47 -18.27 10.71
CA ARG A 517 -11.05 -17.21 11.63
C ARG A 517 -9.54 -17.02 11.63
N THR A 518 -8.76 -18.11 11.62
CA THR A 518 -7.29 -18.01 11.61
C THR A 518 -6.72 -17.34 10.36
N TRP A 519 -7.48 -17.31 9.26
CA TRP A 519 -7.12 -16.61 8.02
C TRP A 519 -7.74 -15.21 7.92
N ALA A 520 -8.95 -15.03 8.45
CA ALA A 520 -9.71 -13.78 8.34
C ALA A 520 -9.30 -12.71 9.36
N THR A 521 -8.95 -13.09 10.59
CA THR A 521 -8.64 -12.15 11.70
C THR A 521 -7.14 -11.91 11.91
N GLU A 522 -6.28 -12.59 11.17
CA GLU A 522 -4.81 -12.46 11.29
C GLU A 522 -4.19 -11.80 10.05
N ALA A 523 -3.28 -10.85 10.29
CA ALA A 523 -2.53 -10.19 9.22
C ALA A 523 -1.41 -11.10 8.67
N GLY A 524 -1.20 -11.06 7.35
CA GLY A 524 -0.20 -11.88 6.67
C GLY A 524 -0.63 -13.34 6.44
N TYR A 525 0.34 -14.15 6.03
CA TYR A 525 0.22 -15.58 5.76
C TYR A 525 1.43 -16.37 6.33
N PRO A 526 1.34 -17.70 6.48
CA PRO A 526 2.46 -18.50 6.93
C PRO A 526 3.45 -18.89 5.82
N VAL A 527 4.69 -19.15 6.21
CA VAL A 527 5.60 -20.03 5.48
C VAL A 527 5.65 -21.38 6.21
N LEU A 528 5.42 -22.45 5.45
CA LEU A 528 5.58 -23.84 5.88
C LEU A 528 7.03 -24.27 5.64
N THR A 529 7.81 -24.43 6.70
CA THR A 529 9.18 -24.96 6.62
C THR A 529 9.15 -26.48 6.78
N VAL A 530 9.63 -27.18 5.77
CA VAL A 530 9.69 -28.64 5.65
C VAL A 530 11.15 -29.08 5.82
N ARG A 531 11.46 -29.76 6.92
CA ARG A 531 12.79 -30.34 7.18
C ARG A 531 12.73 -31.86 7.14
N ARG A 532 13.48 -32.47 6.23
CA ARG A 532 13.55 -33.93 6.09
C ARG A 532 14.66 -34.54 6.96
N SER A 533 14.40 -35.74 7.47
CA SER A 533 15.39 -36.64 8.05
C SER A 533 15.61 -37.79 7.08
N TYR A 534 16.54 -37.61 6.15
CA TYR A 534 16.82 -38.53 5.04
C TYR A 534 17.17 -39.95 5.50
N ASP A 535 17.78 -40.11 6.68
CA ASP A 535 18.16 -41.42 7.23
C ASP A 535 16.96 -42.22 7.78
N SER A 536 15.91 -41.54 8.24
CA SER A 536 14.75 -42.16 8.89
C SER A 536 13.48 -42.17 8.04
N GLY A 537 13.40 -41.30 7.03
CA GLY A 537 12.18 -41.05 6.25
C GLY A 537 11.23 -40.03 6.89
N ASP A 538 11.45 -39.63 8.15
CA ASP A 538 10.61 -38.64 8.84
C ASP A 538 10.73 -37.25 8.22
N VAL A 539 9.63 -36.50 8.25
CA VAL A 539 9.56 -35.08 7.86
C VAL A 539 9.04 -34.28 9.05
N ILE A 540 9.72 -33.19 9.40
CA ILE A 540 9.23 -32.20 10.35
C ILE A 540 8.70 -31.00 9.56
N ILE A 541 7.43 -30.67 9.77
CA ILE A 541 6.83 -29.45 9.23
C ILE A 541 6.61 -28.42 10.35
N SER A 542 6.76 -27.14 10.02
CA SER A 542 6.57 -26.04 10.97
C SER A 542 6.07 -24.77 10.29
N GLN A 543 5.30 -23.95 11.00
CA GLN A 543 4.72 -22.71 10.48
C GLN A 543 5.17 -21.47 11.28
N GLU A 544 5.56 -20.43 10.55
CA GLU A 544 5.80 -19.08 11.07
C GLU A 544 5.19 -18.04 10.11
N ARG A 545 4.86 -16.83 10.60
CA ARG A 545 4.42 -15.74 9.70
C ARG A 545 5.55 -15.41 8.73
N PHE A 546 5.23 -15.42 7.45
CA PHE A 546 6.14 -14.93 6.44
C PHE A 546 6.16 -13.39 6.47
N TYR A 547 7.36 -12.83 6.34
CA TYR A 547 7.56 -11.42 6.01
C TYR A 547 8.61 -11.36 4.90
N SER A 548 8.43 -10.47 3.93
CA SER A 548 9.30 -10.34 2.76
C SER A 548 10.67 -9.72 3.05
N ASP A 549 10.83 -9.05 4.19
CA ASP A 549 12.02 -8.28 4.57
C ASP A 549 12.63 -8.69 5.93
N ARG A 550 11.97 -9.59 6.68
CA ARG A 550 12.38 -9.94 8.06
C ARG A 550 11.92 -11.34 8.50
N LYS A 551 12.42 -11.78 9.65
CA LYS A 551 11.96 -12.99 10.35
C LYS A 551 11.67 -12.64 11.82
N ILE A 552 10.39 -12.68 12.19
CA ILE A 552 9.91 -12.38 13.56
C ILE A 552 9.02 -13.55 14.00
N PRO A 553 9.27 -14.14 15.19
CA PRO A 553 8.38 -15.15 15.76
C PRO A 553 6.97 -14.59 16.01
N ASN A 554 5.95 -15.29 15.54
CA ASN A 554 4.54 -14.94 15.73
C ASN A 554 3.85 -15.92 16.69
N THR A 555 2.88 -15.44 17.47
CA THR A 555 2.09 -16.29 18.39
C THR A 555 0.95 -17.03 17.68
N ASN A 556 0.30 -16.38 16.71
CA ASN A 556 -0.84 -16.93 15.99
C ASN A 556 -0.48 -18.22 15.22
N ILE A 557 -1.47 -19.10 15.07
CA ILE A 557 -1.34 -20.40 14.39
C ILE A 557 -2.46 -20.46 13.36
N TRP A 558 -2.10 -20.60 12.09
CA TRP A 558 -3.06 -20.87 11.04
C TRP A 558 -3.46 -22.34 11.09
N MET A 559 -4.75 -22.64 10.96
CA MET A 559 -5.18 -24.01 10.67
C MET A 559 -4.91 -24.25 9.18
N LEU A 560 -3.75 -24.83 8.91
CA LEU A 560 -3.16 -24.87 7.58
C LEU A 560 -3.46 -26.24 6.92
N PRO A 561 -4.31 -26.29 5.87
CA PRO A 561 -4.52 -27.49 5.08
C PRO A 561 -3.30 -27.73 4.18
N TYR A 562 -2.67 -28.89 4.28
CA TYR A 562 -1.52 -29.24 3.45
C TYR A 562 -1.67 -30.61 2.81
N ASN A 563 -1.05 -30.76 1.65
CA ASN A 563 -0.81 -32.03 0.98
C ASN A 563 0.64 -32.02 0.44
N PHE A 564 1.15 -33.18 0.04
CA PHE A 564 2.48 -33.30 -0.54
C PHE A 564 2.55 -34.41 -1.60
N VAL A 565 3.54 -34.29 -2.47
CA VAL A 565 3.80 -35.17 -3.61
C VAL A 565 5.25 -35.63 -3.52
N GLN A 566 5.50 -36.90 -3.82
CA GLN A 566 6.84 -37.50 -3.88
C GLN A 566 7.23 -37.85 -5.32
N GLN A 567 8.52 -37.87 -5.63
CA GLN A 567 9.02 -38.06 -6.99
C GLN A 567 8.51 -39.34 -7.69
N ALA A 568 8.48 -40.50 -7.02
CA ALA A 568 7.98 -41.74 -7.64
C ALA A 568 6.45 -41.76 -7.89
N ARG A 569 5.70 -40.82 -7.31
CA ARG A 569 4.25 -40.65 -7.53
C ARG A 569 3.94 -39.16 -7.71
N ALA A 570 4.47 -38.59 -8.79
CA ALA A 570 4.36 -37.18 -9.17
C ALA A 570 2.95 -36.77 -9.65
N ASP A 571 1.92 -37.01 -8.83
CA ASP A 571 0.53 -36.64 -9.11
C ASP A 571 0.10 -35.44 -8.26
N PHE A 572 -0.26 -34.35 -8.94
CA PHE A 572 -0.61 -33.06 -8.36
C PHE A 572 -2.10 -32.71 -8.59
N ASN A 573 -2.88 -33.59 -9.21
CA ASN A 573 -4.23 -33.27 -9.70
C ASN A 573 -5.35 -33.59 -8.70
N GLU A 574 -5.14 -34.60 -7.86
CA GLU A 574 -6.10 -35.01 -6.84
C GLU A 574 -5.91 -34.23 -5.52
N PHE A 575 -7.03 -33.87 -4.88
CA PHE A 575 -7.10 -33.08 -3.65
C PHE A 575 -7.82 -33.82 -2.50
N ASP A 576 -7.97 -35.14 -2.61
CA ASP A 576 -8.60 -36.00 -1.59
C ASP A 576 -7.71 -36.27 -0.36
N ASP A 577 -6.46 -35.83 -0.39
CA ASP A 577 -5.40 -36.16 0.58
C ASP A 577 -5.01 -35.01 1.54
N PHE A 578 -5.87 -34.01 1.72
CA PHE A 578 -5.61 -32.91 2.66
C PHE A 578 -5.38 -33.39 4.10
N GLN A 579 -4.24 -32.98 4.64
CA GLN A 579 -3.84 -33.08 6.04
C GLN A 579 -3.87 -31.69 6.70
N TRP A 580 -3.73 -31.63 8.02
CA TRP A 580 -3.91 -30.39 8.78
C TRP A 580 -2.77 -30.12 9.76
N LEU A 581 -2.15 -28.95 9.65
CA LEU A 581 -1.24 -28.41 10.66
C LEU A 581 -1.98 -27.38 11.51
N SER A 582 -2.49 -27.82 12.66
CA SER A 582 -3.18 -26.98 13.67
C SER A 582 -2.28 -26.58 14.85
N THR A 583 -0.98 -26.82 14.74
CA THR A 583 0.06 -26.51 15.73
C THR A 583 1.21 -25.74 15.08
N LYS A 584 2.15 -25.23 15.87
CA LYS A 584 3.37 -24.59 15.34
C LYS A 584 4.28 -25.55 14.56
N ALA A 585 4.30 -26.82 14.94
CA ALA A 585 5.07 -27.86 14.25
C ALA A 585 4.46 -29.25 14.46
N ALA A 586 4.72 -30.14 13.51
CA ALA A 586 4.34 -31.56 13.56
C ALA A 586 5.41 -32.43 12.91
N ARG A 587 5.46 -33.71 13.31
CA ARG A 587 6.24 -34.75 12.61
C ARG A 587 5.29 -35.58 11.76
N ILE A 588 5.68 -35.83 10.53
CA ILE A 588 5.03 -36.75 9.59
C ILE A 588 5.98 -37.92 9.39
N ALA A 589 5.53 -39.13 9.72
CA ALA A 589 6.26 -40.35 9.35
C ALA A 589 6.04 -40.61 7.85
N THR A 590 7.12 -40.76 7.08
CA THR A 590 7.05 -41.08 5.65
C THR A 590 8.03 -42.18 5.29
N ASN A 591 7.77 -42.89 4.20
CA ASN A 591 8.69 -43.88 3.63
C ASN A 591 9.33 -43.35 2.33
N VAL A 592 9.38 -42.02 2.13
CA VAL A 592 9.94 -41.43 0.90
C VAL A 592 11.46 -41.60 0.89
N PRO A 593 12.05 -42.26 -0.14
CA PRO A 593 13.48 -42.47 -0.22
C PRO A 593 14.31 -41.18 -0.17
N ALA A 594 15.53 -41.30 0.35
CA ALA A 594 16.44 -40.16 0.54
C ALA A 594 16.88 -39.48 -0.77
N ASN A 595 16.75 -40.18 -1.89
CA ASN A 595 17.07 -39.72 -3.24
C ASN A 595 15.84 -39.27 -4.05
N GLU A 596 14.65 -39.26 -3.46
CA GLU A 596 13.43 -38.70 -4.06
C GLU A 596 13.12 -37.34 -3.44
N TRP A 597 12.71 -36.35 -4.22
CA TRP A 597 12.17 -35.08 -3.68
C TRP A 597 10.77 -35.25 -3.06
N ILE A 598 10.41 -34.30 -2.18
CA ILE A 598 9.02 -34.04 -1.75
C ILE A 598 8.66 -32.59 -2.05
N ILE A 599 7.47 -32.34 -2.61
CA ILE A 599 6.91 -31.00 -2.86
C ILE A 599 5.56 -30.90 -2.14
N PHE A 600 5.37 -29.86 -1.32
CA PHE A 600 4.12 -29.56 -0.62
C PHE A 600 3.29 -28.50 -1.38
N ASN A 601 2.01 -28.40 -1.03
CA ASN A 601 1.04 -27.43 -1.58
C ASN A 601 0.75 -27.67 -3.08
N LYS A 602 0.05 -28.77 -3.40
CA LYS A 602 -0.36 -29.10 -4.78
C LYS A 602 -0.99 -27.87 -5.45
N GLN A 603 -0.44 -27.52 -6.61
CA GLN A 603 -0.85 -26.40 -7.46
C GLN A 603 -0.90 -25.03 -6.76
N GLN A 604 -0.18 -24.83 -5.64
CA GLN A 604 -0.20 -23.61 -4.83
C GLN A 604 -1.63 -23.23 -4.32
N VAL A 605 -2.52 -24.22 -4.15
CA VAL A 605 -3.91 -24.00 -3.73
C VAL A 605 -4.01 -23.41 -2.32
N GLY A 606 -3.12 -23.82 -1.41
CA GLY A 606 -3.03 -23.26 -0.07
C GLY A 606 -2.37 -21.89 -0.07
N TYR A 607 -2.94 -20.93 0.68
CA TYR A 607 -2.41 -19.56 0.76
C TYR A 607 -1.19 -19.45 1.69
N TYR A 608 -0.12 -20.17 1.37
CA TYR A 608 1.12 -20.18 2.12
C TYR A 608 2.32 -20.52 1.22
N ARG A 609 3.50 -20.01 1.61
CA ARG A 609 4.78 -20.33 0.96
C ARG A 609 5.36 -21.61 1.55
N VAL A 610 6.18 -22.34 0.79
CA VAL A 610 6.89 -23.52 1.29
C VAL A 610 8.39 -23.35 1.18
N ASN A 611 9.11 -23.59 2.28
CA ASN A 611 10.57 -23.71 2.29
C ASN A 611 10.98 -25.15 2.59
N TYR A 612 12.08 -25.61 2.00
CA TYR A 612 12.67 -26.91 2.22
C TYR A 612 14.12 -26.77 2.72
N ASP A 613 14.72 -27.87 3.19
CA ASP A 613 16.17 -27.95 3.32
C ASP A 613 16.88 -28.02 1.96
N ASP A 614 18.14 -27.56 1.94
CA ASP A 614 18.96 -27.42 0.72
C ASP A 614 19.08 -28.71 -0.10
N GLN A 615 19.11 -29.87 0.57
CA GLN A 615 19.15 -31.17 -0.11
C GLN A 615 17.85 -31.43 -0.90
N ASN A 616 16.68 -31.04 -0.36
CA ASN A 616 15.42 -31.20 -1.09
C ASN A 616 15.32 -30.18 -2.23
N TRP A 617 15.81 -28.95 -2.03
CA TRP A 617 15.90 -27.95 -3.10
C TRP A 617 16.80 -28.41 -4.26
N GLU A 618 17.95 -29.04 -3.99
CA GLU A 618 18.80 -29.59 -5.04
C GLU A 618 18.18 -30.83 -5.71
N LEU A 619 17.50 -31.72 -4.96
CA LEU A 619 16.76 -32.85 -5.56
C LEU A 619 15.64 -32.37 -6.50
N ILE A 620 14.91 -31.31 -6.13
CA ILE A 620 13.92 -30.65 -7.00
C ILE A 620 14.62 -30.05 -8.23
N THR A 621 15.70 -29.29 -8.02
CA THR A 621 16.44 -28.63 -9.10
C THR A 621 16.96 -29.65 -10.13
N GLN A 622 17.60 -30.73 -9.67
CA GLN A 622 18.10 -31.79 -10.55
C GLN A 622 16.97 -32.47 -11.33
N ALA A 623 15.84 -32.78 -10.69
CA ALA A 623 14.70 -33.39 -11.38
C ALA A 623 14.09 -32.48 -12.46
N LEU A 624 14.03 -31.16 -12.21
CA LEU A 624 13.59 -30.16 -13.20
C LEU A 624 14.60 -29.96 -14.34
N PHE A 625 15.90 -30.15 -14.05
CA PHE A 625 16.94 -30.18 -15.08
C PHE A 625 16.82 -31.39 -16.01
N ASP A 626 16.68 -32.58 -15.43
CA ASP A 626 16.58 -33.84 -16.18
C ASP A 626 15.26 -33.94 -16.96
N ASN A 627 14.16 -33.45 -16.37
CA ASN A 627 12.85 -33.35 -17.00
C ASN A 627 12.02 -32.23 -16.35
N TYR A 628 12.00 -31.04 -16.96
CA TYR A 628 11.24 -29.89 -16.45
C TYR A 628 9.76 -30.20 -16.25
N ALA A 629 9.16 -31.08 -17.06
CA ALA A 629 7.75 -31.46 -16.96
C ALA A 629 7.46 -32.54 -15.89
N SER A 630 8.46 -32.94 -15.08
CA SER A 630 8.29 -33.92 -13.99
C SER A 630 7.51 -33.40 -12.78
N VAL A 631 7.34 -32.07 -12.68
CA VAL A 631 6.56 -31.38 -11.65
C VAL A 631 5.48 -30.56 -12.33
N HIS A 632 4.27 -30.50 -11.74
CA HIS A 632 3.15 -29.73 -12.30
C HIS A 632 3.50 -28.24 -12.46
N ARG A 633 3.15 -27.65 -13.60
CA ARG A 633 3.53 -26.28 -13.99
C ARG A 633 3.20 -25.20 -12.95
N LEU A 634 2.06 -25.30 -12.26
CA LEU A 634 1.72 -24.39 -11.16
C LEU A 634 2.63 -24.56 -9.94
N ASN A 635 3.10 -25.76 -9.64
CA ASN A 635 4.12 -25.99 -8.60
C ASN A 635 5.51 -25.52 -9.04
N ARG A 636 5.85 -25.58 -10.34
CA ARG A 636 7.10 -24.98 -10.84
C ARG A 636 7.09 -23.47 -10.73
N ALA A 637 5.96 -22.83 -11.06
CA ALA A 637 5.72 -21.41 -10.82
C ALA A 637 5.81 -21.05 -9.32
N GLN A 638 5.21 -21.86 -8.45
CA GLN A 638 5.35 -21.72 -7.00
C GLN A 638 6.82 -21.82 -6.56
N LEU A 639 7.57 -22.84 -6.99
CA LEU A 639 8.96 -23.05 -6.56
C LEU A 639 9.86 -21.85 -6.89
N ILE A 640 9.65 -21.21 -8.05
CA ILE A 640 10.36 -19.99 -8.46
C ILE A 640 9.98 -18.80 -7.55
N ASP A 641 8.68 -18.55 -7.35
CA ASP A 641 8.20 -17.43 -6.53
C ASP A 641 8.56 -17.62 -5.04
N ASP A 642 8.37 -18.82 -4.49
CA ASP A 642 8.75 -19.18 -3.12
C ASP A 642 10.27 -19.04 -2.92
N ALA A 643 11.12 -19.64 -3.77
CA ALA A 643 12.57 -19.52 -3.63
C ALA A 643 13.03 -18.06 -3.65
N TYR A 644 12.52 -17.25 -4.58
CA TYR A 644 12.82 -15.82 -4.67
C TYR A 644 12.44 -15.05 -3.39
N TRP A 645 11.21 -15.19 -2.90
CA TRP A 645 10.76 -14.47 -1.70
C TRP A 645 11.41 -15.01 -0.42
N LEU A 646 11.71 -16.30 -0.35
CA LEU A 646 12.49 -16.89 0.73
C LEU A 646 13.91 -16.31 0.77
N ALA A 647 14.60 -16.23 -0.37
CA ALA A 647 15.93 -15.64 -0.46
C ALA A 647 15.92 -14.16 -0.05
N ARG A 648 14.99 -13.36 -0.58
CA ARG A 648 14.84 -11.94 -0.21
C ARG A 648 14.51 -11.72 1.26
N SER A 649 13.82 -12.67 1.89
CA SER A 649 13.51 -12.63 3.33
C SER A 649 14.60 -13.24 4.24
N GLY A 650 15.74 -13.68 3.68
CA GLY A 650 16.83 -14.31 4.42
C GLY A 650 16.54 -15.72 4.95
N ARG A 651 15.62 -16.45 4.31
CA ARG A 651 15.22 -17.83 4.67
C ARG A 651 15.79 -18.92 3.76
N LEU A 652 16.39 -18.53 2.65
CA LEU A 652 17.07 -19.38 1.67
C LEU A 652 18.31 -18.65 1.14
N ASP A 653 19.34 -19.35 0.69
CA ASP A 653 20.46 -18.69 0.00
C ASP A 653 20.01 -18.27 -1.42
N MET A 654 20.32 -17.04 -1.82
CA MET A 654 20.05 -16.54 -3.17
C MET A 654 20.72 -17.41 -4.25
N ARG A 655 21.88 -18.02 -3.95
CA ARG A 655 22.53 -18.99 -4.85
C ARG A 655 21.65 -20.21 -5.12
N VAL A 656 20.89 -20.71 -4.15
CA VAL A 656 19.94 -21.83 -4.37
C VAL A 656 18.79 -21.40 -5.28
N THR A 657 18.31 -20.17 -5.15
CA THR A 657 17.25 -19.61 -6.03
C THR A 657 17.74 -19.46 -7.46
N LEU A 658 18.92 -18.89 -7.67
CA LEU A 658 19.51 -18.71 -9.00
C LEU A 658 19.87 -20.07 -9.63
N ARG A 659 20.42 -21.00 -8.83
CA ARG A 659 20.66 -22.39 -9.21
C ARG A 659 19.39 -23.12 -9.63
N LEU A 660 18.27 -22.96 -8.90
CA LEU A 660 16.96 -23.48 -9.31
C LEU A 660 16.57 -22.90 -10.68
N MET A 661 16.58 -21.57 -10.82
CA MET A 661 16.16 -20.90 -12.06
C MET A 661 16.93 -21.34 -13.32
N THR A 662 18.14 -21.89 -13.20
CA THR A 662 18.87 -22.43 -14.35
C THR A 662 18.18 -23.60 -15.07
N TYR A 663 17.17 -24.25 -14.47
CA TYR A 663 16.34 -25.24 -15.17
C TYR A 663 15.49 -24.62 -16.31
N LEU A 664 15.21 -23.31 -16.26
CA LEU A 664 14.34 -22.59 -17.20
C LEU A 664 14.80 -22.69 -18.66
N ARG A 665 16.07 -23.04 -18.91
CA ARG A 665 16.60 -23.45 -20.22
C ARG A 665 15.73 -24.45 -20.99
N ASN A 666 15.00 -25.29 -20.25
CA ASN A 666 14.14 -26.35 -20.80
C ASN A 666 12.64 -26.03 -20.68
N GLU A 667 12.27 -24.94 -20.00
CA GLU A 667 10.89 -24.58 -19.64
C GLU A 667 10.12 -24.00 -20.83
N LYS A 668 8.85 -24.40 -20.98
CA LYS A 668 8.01 -24.06 -22.13
C LYS A 668 6.59 -23.61 -21.78
N GLU A 669 6.23 -23.58 -20.49
CA GLU A 669 4.86 -23.30 -20.06
C GLU A 669 4.70 -21.88 -19.49
N TYR A 670 3.48 -21.33 -19.59
CA TYR A 670 3.15 -19.95 -19.23
C TYR A 670 3.45 -19.60 -17.76
N ALA A 671 2.98 -20.41 -16.81
CA ALA A 671 2.98 -20.02 -15.40
C ALA A 671 4.40 -19.91 -14.81
N PRO A 672 5.33 -20.85 -15.06
CA PRO A 672 6.71 -20.74 -14.56
C PRO A 672 7.48 -19.56 -15.16
N TRP A 673 7.32 -19.30 -16.46
CA TRP A 673 7.91 -18.13 -17.10
C TRP A 673 7.32 -16.81 -16.59
N THR A 674 6.04 -16.79 -16.20
CA THR A 674 5.41 -15.63 -15.57
C THR A 674 5.95 -15.36 -14.16
N ALA A 675 6.16 -16.39 -13.35
CA ALA A 675 6.82 -16.27 -12.05
C ALA A 675 8.29 -15.80 -12.22
N ALA A 676 9.04 -16.43 -13.12
CA ALA A 676 10.42 -16.05 -13.43
C ALA A 676 10.53 -14.58 -13.90
N ASN A 677 9.58 -14.11 -14.72
CA ASN A 677 9.55 -12.73 -15.19
C ASN A 677 9.54 -11.70 -14.05
N VAL A 678 8.87 -11.98 -12.91
CA VAL A 678 8.89 -11.09 -11.73
C VAL A 678 10.30 -10.98 -11.15
N VAL A 679 10.98 -12.12 -10.99
CA VAL A 679 12.34 -12.23 -10.45
C VAL A 679 13.35 -11.52 -11.36
N LEU A 680 13.32 -11.84 -12.65
CA LEU A 680 14.21 -11.25 -13.65
C LEU A 680 13.98 -9.75 -13.80
N THR A 681 12.73 -9.28 -13.76
CA THR A 681 12.41 -7.84 -13.81
C THR A 681 13.00 -7.10 -12.61
N TYR A 682 12.94 -7.68 -11.41
CA TYR A 682 13.55 -7.09 -10.22
C TYR A 682 15.07 -6.95 -10.35
N PHE A 683 15.77 -8.03 -10.73
CA PHE A 683 17.23 -7.98 -10.91
C PHE A 683 17.66 -7.05 -12.04
N ASN A 684 16.94 -7.05 -13.17
CA ASN A 684 17.14 -6.11 -14.27
C ASN A 684 17.02 -4.66 -13.80
N ASN A 685 15.97 -4.33 -13.07
CA ASN A 685 15.71 -2.98 -12.58
C ASN A 685 16.74 -2.50 -11.56
N ARG A 686 17.37 -3.41 -10.80
CA ARG A 686 18.48 -3.08 -9.89
C ARG A 686 19.82 -2.96 -10.61
N LEU A 687 20.16 -3.89 -11.50
CA LEU A 687 21.48 -3.96 -12.12
C LEU A 687 21.66 -3.03 -13.34
N ARG A 688 20.60 -2.54 -13.99
CA ARG A 688 20.65 -1.74 -15.25
C ARG A 688 21.76 -0.69 -15.37
N GLY A 689 22.08 0.01 -14.29
CA GLY A 689 23.08 1.09 -14.25
C GLY A 689 24.47 0.67 -13.76
N THR A 690 24.74 -0.63 -13.58
CA THR A 690 25.86 -1.18 -12.80
C THR A 690 26.77 -2.10 -13.64
N GLU A 691 27.99 -2.35 -13.16
CA GLU A 691 28.95 -3.24 -13.86
C GLU A 691 28.42 -4.68 -14.03
N GLY A 692 27.70 -5.21 -13.05
CA GLY A 692 27.11 -6.56 -13.08
C GLY A 692 25.93 -6.74 -14.05
N TYR A 693 25.52 -5.69 -14.78
CA TYR A 693 24.43 -5.81 -15.75
C TYR A 693 24.77 -6.73 -16.92
N HIS A 694 26.04 -6.74 -17.38
CA HIS A 694 26.44 -7.58 -18.50
C HIS A 694 26.26 -9.07 -18.17
N ASP A 695 26.76 -9.51 -17.01
CA ASP A 695 26.65 -10.90 -16.56
C ASP A 695 25.18 -11.31 -16.34
N LEU A 696 24.31 -10.38 -15.89
CA LEU A 696 22.86 -10.62 -15.84
C LEU A 696 22.28 -10.86 -17.25
N MET A 697 22.65 -10.04 -18.24
CA MET A 697 22.16 -10.22 -19.62
C MET A 697 22.60 -11.58 -20.16
N VAL A 698 23.86 -11.99 -19.94
CA VAL A 698 24.37 -13.31 -20.33
C VAL A 698 23.65 -14.46 -19.61
N PHE A 699 23.32 -14.30 -18.33
CA PHE A 699 22.52 -15.27 -17.59
C PHE A 699 21.12 -15.43 -18.19
N VAL A 700 20.39 -14.33 -18.42
CA VAL A 700 19.02 -14.37 -18.96
C VAL A 700 18.99 -14.86 -20.42
N ASP A 701 19.95 -14.43 -21.24
CA ASP A 701 20.17 -14.93 -22.60
C ASP A 701 20.22 -16.47 -22.60
N ALA A 702 21.10 -17.02 -21.76
CA ALA A 702 21.26 -18.45 -21.59
C ALA A 702 20.09 -19.16 -20.88
N LEU A 703 19.04 -18.46 -20.42
CA LEU A 703 17.77 -19.08 -20.00
C LEU A 703 16.75 -19.10 -21.16
N ILE A 704 16.71 -18.06 -21.99
CA ILE A 704 15.65 -17.89 -23.00
C ILE A 704 15.99 -18.41 -24.40
N GLU A 705 17.27 -18.60 -24.73
CA GLU A 705 17.73 -18.92 -26.10
C GLU A 705 16.96 -20.08 -26.75
N ASN A 706 16.76 -21.17 -26.00
CA ASN A 706 16.07 -22.37 -26.46
C ASN A 706 14.60 -22.09 -26.77
N ILE A 707 13.85 -21.54 -25.80
CA ILE A 707 12.42 -21.27 -25.97
C ILE A 707 12.18 -20.20 -27.02
N TYR A 708 13.03 -19.17 -27.12
CA TYR A 708 12.94 -18.18 -28.20
C TYR A 708 13.05 -18.82 -29.59
N SER A 709 13.94 -19.81 -29.76
CA SER A 709 14.12 -20.51 -31.04
C SER A 709 12.93 -21.37 -31.48
N GLU A 710 12.02 -21.72 -30.56
CA GLU A 710 10.81 -22.49 -30.83
C GLU A 710 9.57 -21.63 -31.09
N LEU A 711 9.62 -20.33 -30.75
CA LEU A 711 8.48 -19.42 -30.85
C LEU A 711 8.47 -18.63 -32.16
N THR A 712 7.28 -18.48 -32.74
CA THR A 712 7.04 -17.51 -33.82
C THR A 712 6.64 -16.18 -33.18
N ILE A 713 7.40 -15.11 -33.45
CA ILE A 713 7.20 -13.78 -32.82
C ILE A 713 6.69 -12.71 -33.78
N ASP A 714 6.72 -13.00 -35.08
CA ASP A 714 6.41 -12.12 -36.21
C ASP A 714 5.11 -12.50 -36.94
N ALA A 715 4.46 -13.58 -36.51
CA ALA A 715 3.14 -14.01 -36.96
C ALA A 715 2.36 -14.66 -35.80
N VAL A 716 1.05 -14.81 -35.98
CA VAL A 716 0.14 -15.45 -35.02
C VAL A 716 -0.68 -16.50 -35.76
N ALA A 717 -0.73 -17.73 -35.24
CA ALA A 717 -1.51 -18.81 -35.83
C ALA A 717 -2.91 -18.89 -35.22
N GLU A 718 -3.87 -19.36 -36.02
CA GLU A 718 -5.28 -19.49 -35.59
C GLU A 718 -5.45 -20.46 -34.40
N GLY A 719 -4.53 -21.42 -34.26
CA GLY A 719 -4.50 -22.42 -33.17
C GLY A 719 -3.78 -21.99 -31.89
N ASP A 720 -3.22 -20.77 -31.83
CA ASP A 720 -2.47 -20.32 -30.65
C ASP A 720 -3.38 -20.11 -29.44
N THR A 721 -3.14 -20.84 -28.35
CA THR A 721 -3.94 -20.74 -27.12
C THR A 721 -3.69 -19.42 -26.39
N LEU A 722 -4.56 -19.09 -25.44
CA LEU A 722 -4.41 -17.88 -24.61
C LEU A 722 -3.05 -17.88 -23.88
N LEU A 723 -2.70 -19.00 -23.26
CA LEU A 723 -1.45 -19.15 -22.50
C LEU A 723 -0.21 -19.06 -23.41
N HIS A 724 -0.29 -19.60 -24.64
CA HIS A 724 0.77 -19.46 -25.63
C HIS A 724 1.04 -17.99 -25.96
N LYS A 725 -0.01 -17.17 -26.13
CA LYS A 725 0.14 -15.73 -26.42
C LYS A 725 0.76 -14.95 -25.25
N TYR A 726 0.41 -15.29 -24.02
CA TYR A 726 1.09 -14.77 -22.82
C TYR A 726 2.59 -15.14 -22.80
N LEU A 727 2.93 -16.40 -23.13
CA LEU A 727 4.31 -16.86 -23.23
C LEU A 727 5.09 -16.14 -24.33
N VAL A 728 4.56 -16.09 -25.56
CA VAL A 728 5.16 -15.39 -26.71
C VAL A 728 5.46 -13.94 -26.36
N GLN A 729 4.51 -13.20 -25.78
CA GLN A 729 4.75 -11.82 -25.36
C GLN A 729 5.86 -11.74 -24.31
N THR A 730 5.90 -12.64 -23.33
CA THR A 730 6.90 -12.62 -22.25
C THR A 730 8.31 -12.88 -22.80
N ILE A 731 8.49 -13.93 -23.58
CA ILE A 731 9.80 -14.32 -24.14
C ILE A 731 10.31 -13.29 -25.17
N SER A 732 9.45 -12.82 -26.08
CA SER A 732 9.85 -11.81 -27.08
C SER A 732 10.18 -10.45 -26.44
N THR A 733 9.49 -10.06 -25.36
CA THR A 733 9.83 -8.87 -24.54
C THR A 733 11.24 -9.00 -23.96
N TRP A 734 11.62 -10.17 -23.41
CA TRP A 734 12.98 -10.38 -22.90
C TRP A 734 14.04 -10.41 -24.01
N ALA A 735 13.81 -11.13 -25.12
CA ALA A 735 14.73 -11.19 -26.25
C ALA A 735 15.01 -9.80 -26.85
N CYS A 736 13.97 -9.01 -27.11
CA CYS A 736 14.13 -7.64 -27.59
C CYS A 736 14.71 -6.69 -26.52
N THR A 737 14.56 -6.98 -25.22
CA THR A 737 15.23 -6.24 -24.13
C THR A 737 16.73 -6.51 -24.08
N LEU A 738 17.14 -7.78 -24.23
CA LEU A 738 18.53 -8.23 -24.36
C LEU A 738 19.22 -7.70 -25.63
N GLY A 739 18.43 -7.23 -26.61
CA GLY A 739 18.94 -6.70 -27.87
C GLY A 739 19.16 -7.75 -28.95
N TYR A 740 18.43 -8.88 -28.91
CA TYR A 740 18.44 -9.89 -29.97
C TYR A 740 18.19 -9.24 -31.33
N THR A 741 19.16 -9.36 -32.23
CA THR A 741 19.11 -8.73 -33.55
C THR A 741 17.95 -9.24 -34.40
N ASP A 742 17.61 -10.54 -34.29
CA ASP A 742 16.42 -11.13 -34.92
C ASP A 742 15.12 -10.50 -34.40
N CYS A 743 14.97 -10.37 -33.07
CA CYS A 743 13.78 -9.78 -32.45
C CYS A 743 13.60 -8.30 -32.85
N LEU A 744 14.68 -7.50 -32.74
CA LEU A 744 14.65 -6.09 -33.11
C LEU A 744 14.43 -5.88 -34.62
N ALA A 745 15.03 -6.72 -35.48
CA ALA A 745 14.85 -6.63 -36.93
C ALA A 745 13.42 -7.00 -37.34
N LYS A 746 12.83 -8.06 -36.77
CA LYS A 746 11.43 -8.45 -37.04
C LYS A 746 10.45 -7.38 -36.58
N THR A 747 10.57 -6.89 -35.35
CA THR A 747 9.68 -5.86 -34.81
C THR A 747 9.78 -4.54 -35.58
N SER A 748 11.00 -4.11 -35.95
CA SER A 748 11.19 -2.95 -36.82
C SER A 748 10.63 -3.16 -38.23
N ALA A 749 10.88 -4.32 -38.87
CA ALA A 749 10.37 -4.60 -40.21
C ALA A 749 8.85 -4.61 -40.28
N LEU A 750 8.18 -5.18 -39.27
CA LEU A 750 6.72 -5.19 -39.16
C LEU A 750 6.14 -3.79 -38.97
N LEU A 751 6.72 -2.98 -38.08
CA LEU A 751 6.29 -1.59 -37.88
C LEU A 751 6.50 -0.73 -39.15
N THR A 752 7.66 -0.83 -39.79
CA THR A 752 7.94 -0.12 -41.05
C THR A 752 7.04 -0.60 -42.19
N ALA A 753 6.71 -1.89 -42.27
CA ALA A 753 5.74 -2.41 -43.24
C ALA A 753 4.36 -1.76 -43.04
N GLU A 754 3.82 -1.74 -41.82
CA GLU A 754 2.52 -1.11 -41.55
C GLU A 754 2.54 0.42 -41.76
N ALA A 755 3.65 1.08 -41.43
CA ALA A 755 3.80 2.53 -41.61
C ALA A 755 3.97 2.96 -43.09
N THR A 756 4.39 2.06 -43.98
CA THR A 756 4.64 2.35 -45.41
C THR A 756 3.63 1.73 -46.37
N ASP A 757 2.99 0.63 -45.98
CA ASP A 757 1.91 -0.04 -46.69
C ASP A 757 0.75 -0.35 -45.72
N THR A 758 -0.30 0.45 -45.80
CA THR A 758 -1.50 0.33 -44.97
C THR A 758 -2.29 -0.97 -45.18
N THR A 759 -1.91 -1.83 -46.13
CA THR A 759 -2.50 -3.18 -46.28
C THR A 759 -1.81 -4.24 -45.42
N SER A 760 -0.59 -3.96 -44.92
CA SER A 760 0.19 -4.83 -44.05
C SER A 760 0.01 -4.42 -42.59
N THR A 761 -0.96 -4.99 -41.87
CA THR A 761 -1.23 -4.63 -40.46
C THR A 761 -0.57 -5.58 -39.47
N VAL A 762 -0.01 -5.06 -38.37
CA VAL A 762 0.52 -5.90 -37.28
C VAL A 762 -0.64 -6.52 -36.50
N HIS A 763 -0.59 -7.84 -36.31
CA HIS A 763 -1.63 -8.56 -35.58
C HIS A 763 -1.68 -8.11 -34.10
N PRO A 764 -2.86 -7.81 -33.53
CA PRO A 764 -2.99 -7.26 -32.18
C PRO A 764 -2.25 -8.05 -31.08
N ASP A 765 -2.24 -9.37 -31.17
CA ASP A 765 -1.63 -10.23 -30.15
C ASP A 765 -0.09 -10.10 -30.03
N ILE A 766 0.59 -9.57 -31.05
CA ILE A 766 2.02 -9.22 -31.02
C ILE A 766 2.28 -7.70 -31.03
N ALA A 767 1.24 -6.89 -31.25
CA ALA A 767 1.35 -5.44 -31.47
C ALA A 767 2.05 -4.69 -30.31
N THR A 768 1.82 -5.08 -29.05
CA THR A 768 2.49 -4.45 -27.90
C THR A 768 4.02 -4.56 -27.97
N VAL A 769 4.54 -5.72 -28.38
CA VAL A 769 5.98 -5.95 -28.54
C VAL A 769 6.47 -5.27 -29.81
N THR A 770 5.81 -5.55 -30.94
CA THR A 770 6.20 -5.01 -32.25
C THR A 770 6.26 -3.48 -32.27
N TYR A 771 5.24 -2.80 -31.76
CA TYR A 771 5.22 -1.34 -31.75
C TYR A 771 6.25 -0.75 -30.78
N CYS A 772 6.39 -1.26 -29.55
CA CYS A 772 7.37 -0.73 -28.60
C CYS A 772 8.82 -0.94 -29.08
N TYR A 773 9.19 -2.17 -29.44
CA TYR A 773 10.58 -2.48 -29.80
C TYR A 773 10.94 -2.02 -31.21
N GLY A 774 9.99 -2.03 -32.15
CA GLY A 774 10.16 -1.39 -33.45
C GLY A 774 10.37 0.13 -33.35
N MET A 775 9.73 0.79 -32.38
CA MET A 775 9.86 2.25 -32.17
C MET A 775 11.22 2.68 -31.60
N ARG A 776 12.00 1.77 -30.99
CA ARG A 776 13.29 2.10 -30.34
C ARG A 776 14.24 2.84 -31.27
N THR A 777 14.43 2.35 -32.49
CA THR A 777 15.32 2.94 -33.52
C THR A 777 14.57 3.42 -34.76
N ALA A 778 13.26 3.63 -34.64
CA ALA A 778 12.40 4.09 -35.71
C ALA A 778 12.73 5.51 -36.18
N GLY A 779 12.40 5.80 -37.44
CA GLY A 779 12.50 7.13 -38.02
C GLY A 779 11.28 7.99 -37.73
N GLU A 780 11.31 9.21 -38.28
CA GLU A 780 10.19 10.16 -38.23
C GLU A 780 8.91 9.57 -38.87
N THR A 781 9.05 8.77 -39.94
CA THR A 781 7.93 8.15 -40.67
C THR A 781 7.09 7.25 -39.76
N GLU A 782 7.71 6.29 -39.08
CA GLU A 782 7.03 5.34 -38.21
C GLU A 782 6.49 6.04 -36.95
N PHE A 783 7.24 6.98 -36.37
CA PHE A 783 6.78 7.75 -35.20
C PHE A 783 5.54 8.60 -35.53
N HIS A 784 5.57 9.35 -36.63
CA HIS A 784 4.41 10.13 -37.09
C HIS A 784 3.26 9.25 -37.62
N TYR A 785 3.53 8.05 -38.11
CA TYR A 785 2.48 7.07 -38.41
C TYR A 785 1.76 6.64 -37.13
N LEU A 786 2.50 6.15 -36.13
CA LEU A 786 1.92 5.58 -34.91
C LEU A 786 1.24 6.65 -34.04
N TYR A 787 1.79 7.88 -34.01
CA TYR A 787 1.16 9.04 -33.37
C TYR A 787 -0.16 9.43 -34.04
N ARG A 788 -0.24 9.44 -35.38
CA ARG A 788 -1.50 9.70 -36.09
C ARG A 788 -2.51 8.58 -35.87
N LYS A 789 -2.10 7.31 -35.97
CA LYS A 789 -2.95 6.15 -35.67
C LYS A 789 -3.59 6.27 -34.27
N MET A 790 -2.81 6.71 -33.28
CA MET A 790 -3.29 6.96 -31.92
C MET A 790 -4.28 8.14 -31.86
N MET A 791 -3.99 9.26 -32.51
CA MET A 791 -4.87 10.44 -32.54
C MET A 791 -6.19 10.18 -33.26
N ASP A 792 -6.14 9.47 -34.39
CA ASP A 792 -7.30 9.12 -35.23
C ASP A 792 -8.15 8.00 -34.61
N SER A 793 -7.53 7.08 -33.85
CA SER A 793 -8.24 6.03 -33.13
C SER A 793 -9.21 6.65 -32.12
N LYS A 794 -10.40 6.03 -32.03
CA LYS A 794 -11.40 6.29 -31.00
C LYS A 794 -11.49 5.13 -29.99
N ASN A 795 -10.57 4.16 -29.99
CA ASN A 795 -10.56 3.03 -29.05
C ASN A 795 -9.54 3.27 -27.93
N LEU A 796 -9.99 3.38 -26.67
CA LEU A 796 -9.11 3.73 -25.54
C LEU A 796 -8.07 2.65 -25.18
N ALA A 797 -8.30 1.38 -25.52
CA ALA A 797 -7.33 0.31 -25.27
C ALA A 797 -6.18 0.36 -26.30
N GLU A 798 -6.52 0.55 -27.58
CA GLU A 798 -5.54 0.78 -28.65
C GLU A 798 -4.72 2.04 -28.36
N ARG A 799 -5.37 3.18 -28.06
CA ARG A 799 -4.68 4.44 -27.76
C ARG A 799 -3.68 4.31 -26.62
N THR A 800 -4.03 3.59 -25.55
CA THR A 800 -3.11 3.31 -24.42
C THR A 800 -1.88 2.54 -24.89
N MET A 801 -2.07 1.45 -25.66
CA MET A 801 -0.95 0.66 -26.22
C MET A 801 -0.06 1.49 -27.16
N LEU A 802 -0.65 2.36 -27.99
CA LEU A 802 0.10 3.20 -28.91
C LEU A 802 0.88 4.31 -28.17
N ILE A 803 0.30 4.91 -27.12
CA ILE A 803 1.00 5.84 -26.22
C ILE A 803 2.22 5.15 -25.58
N ASP A 804 2.05 3.92 -25.07
CA ASP A 804 3.14 3.13 -24.49
C ASP A 804 4.25 2.86 -25.50
N ALA A 805 3.88 2.45 -26.72
CA ALA A 805 4.84 2.17 -27.79
C ALA A 805 5.61 3.41 -28.25
N LEU A 806 4.97 4.58 -28.35
CA LEU A 806 5.62 5.85 -28.64
C LEU A 806 6.64 6.24 -27.56
N GLY A 807 6.34 5.93 -26.30
CA GLY A 807 7.26 6.09 -25.16
C GLY A 807 8.51 5.20 -25.21
N CYS A 808 8.53 4.15 -26.03
CA CYS A 808 9.68 3.26 -26.22
C CYS A 808 10.76 3.82 -27.18
N SER A 809 10.55 4.96 -27.83
CA SER A 809 11.56 5.54 -28.73
C SER A 809 12.87 5.86 -28.00
N HIS A 810 14.02 5.68 -28.67
CA HIS A 810 15.31 6.17 -28.18
C HIS A 810 15.68 7.56 -28.72
N ASN A 811 14.80 8.20 -29.50
CA ASN A 811 15.00 9.60 -29.91
C ASN A 811 14.38 10.55 -28.87
N LYS A 812 15.22 11.28 -28.14
CA LYS A 812 14.78 12.26 -27.14
C LYS A 812 13.89 13.37 -27.71
N GLU A 813 14.12 13.81 -28.95
CA GLU A 813 13.30 14.86 -29.57
C GLU A 813 11.86 14.38 -29.79
N PHE A 814 11.68 13.11 -30.15
CA PHE A 814 10.36 12.50 -30.30
C PHE A 814 9.63 12.35 -28.95
N LEU A 815 10.35 11.93 -27.89
CA LEU A 815 9.78 11.82 -26.54
C LEU A 815 9.41 13.19 -25.96
N THR A 816 10.26 14.20 -26.11
CA THR A 816 9.99 15.60 -25.74
C THR A 816 8.80 16.16 -26.51
N SER A 817 8.69 15.86 -27.81
CA SER A 817 7.52 16.23 -28.61
C SER A 817 6.24 15.55 -28.09
N LEU A 818 6.29 14.26 -27.76
CA LEU A 818 5.17 13.53 -27.19
C LEU A 818 4.72 14.13 -25.84
N LEU A 819 5.64 14.41 -24.91
CA LEU A 819 5.36 15.11 -23.66
C LEU A 819 4.68 16.46 -23.91
N THR A 820 5.17 17.23 -24.89
CA THR A 820 4.60 18.52 -25.28
C THR A 820 3.14 18.37 -25.76
N THR A 821 2.80 17.31 -26.51
CA THR A 821 1.40 17.05 -26.90
C THR A 821 0.48 16.80 -25.69
N ALA A 822 0.99 16.15 -24.64
CA ALA A 822 0.22 15.92 -23.41
C ALA A 822 0.01 17.19 -22.58
N LEU A 823 0.82 18.24 -22.78
CA LEU A 823 0.61 19.57 -22.20
C LEU A 823 -0.24 20.50 -23.09
N GLY A 824 -0.32 20.20 -24.39
CA GLY A 824 -0.95 21.05 -25.40
C GLY A 824 -2.44 21.35 -25.16
N ASN A 825 -2.96 22.28 -25.97
CA ASN A 825 -4.27 22.89 -25.81
C ASN A 825 -5.47 21.91 -25.96
N VAL A 826 -6.68 22.46 -25.89
CA VAL A 826 -7.95 21.71 -26.02
C VAL A 826 -8.22 21.12 -27.41
N GLU A 827 -7.41 21.45 -28.42
CA GLU A 827 -7.53 20.89 -29.77
C GLU A 827 -6.88 19.49 -29.85
N ILE A 828 -5.97 19.16 -28.92
CA ILE A 828 -5.43 17.80 -28.76
C ILE A 828 -6.37 16.99 -27.86
N ASN A 829 -7.11 16.07 -28.48
CA ASN A 829 -8.12 15.24 -27.81
C ASN A 829 -7.49 14.08 -27.02
N TYR A 830 -6.78 14.40 -25.93
CA TYR A 830 -6.44 13.45 -24.86
C TYR A 830 -7.40 13.59 -23.68
N SER A 831 -7.77 12.46 -23.06
CA SER A 831 -8.36 12.46 -21.71
C SER A 831 -7.34 12.85 -20.64
N ALA A 832 -7.79 13.13 -19.42
CA ALA A 832 -6.89 13.42 -18.29
C ALA A 832 -5.96 12.24 -17.96
N ASP A 833 -6.46 11.00 -18.10
CA ASP A 833 -5.66 9.78 -17.93
C ASP A 833 -4.65 9.58 -19.05
N GLU A 834 -5.02 9.84 -20.30
CA GLU A 834 -4.09 9.69 -21.43
C GLU A 834 -2.90 10.65 -21.32
N ARG A 835 -3.13 11.88 -20.86
CA ARG A 835 -2.03 12.83 -20.60
C ARG A 835 -1.08 12.33 -19.50
N ARG A 836 -1.61 11.74 -18.42
CA ARG A 836 -0.79 11.05 -17.39
C ARG A 836 -0.08 9.83 -17.96
N ARG A 837 -0.75 9.06 -18.84
CA ARG A 837 -0.20 7.86 -19.47
C ARG A 837 0.97 8.18 -20.39
N VAL A 838 0.94 9.30 -21.13
CA VAL A 838 2.09 9.78 -21.91
C VAL A 838 3.33 9.97 -21.04
N VAL A 839 3.19 10.63 -19.89
CA VAL A 839 4.32 10.81 -18.94
C VAL A 839 4.83 9.45 -18.45
N GLN A 840 3.92 8.53 -18.13
CA GLN A 840 4.25 7.17 -17.70
C GLN A 840 4.98 6.35 -18.77
N ALA A 841 4.50 6.40 -20.02
CA ALA A 841 5.10 5.71 -21.15
C ALA A 841 6.55 6.16 -21.37
N VAL A 842 6.80 7.47 -21.33
CA VAL A 842 8.14 8.05 -21.52
C VAL A 842 9.12 7.59 -20.43
N TYR A 843 8.78 7.66 -19.13
CA TYR A 843 9.71 7.20 -18.08
C TYR A 843 9.80 5.66 -17.97
N SER A 844 8.85 4.92 -18.55
CA SER A 844 8.82 3.45 -18.47
C SER A 844 9.46 2.76 -19.67
N GLY A 845 9.49 3.40 -20.85
CA GLY A 845 10.01 2.79 -22.08
C GLY A 845 11.52 2.56 -22.09
N SER A 846 12.31 3.48 -21.52
CA SER A 846 13.78 3.34 -21.43
C SER A 846 14.41 4.34 -20.45
N ARG A 847 15.70 4.15 -20.11
CA ARG A 847 16.50 5.19 -19.41
C ARG A 847 16.64 6.47 -20.24
N ILE A 848 16.61 6.37 -21.57
CA ILE A 848 16.65 7.53 -22.47
C ILE A 848 15.38 8.38 -22.29
N GLY A 849 14.22 7.75 -22.05
CA GLY A 849 12.98 8.46 -21.74
C GLY A 849 12.94 9.04 -20.32
N VAL A 850 13.55 8.38 -19.33
CA VAL A 850 13.80 9.00 -18.00
C VAL A 850 14.66 10.26 -18.15
N ASP A 851 15.74 10.21 -18.94
CA ASP A 851 16.59 11.37 -19.21
C ASP A 851 15.84 12.48 -19.99
N ALA A 852 15.03 12.14 -20.99
CA ALA A 852 14.22 13.11 -21.72
C ALA A 852 13.20 13.81 -20.80
N LEU A 853 12.58 13.09 -19.87
CA LEU A 853 11.67 13.66 -18.88
C LEU A 853 12.41 14.55 -17.86
N ILE A 854 13.63 14.19 -17.47
CA ILE A 854 14.49 15.05 -16.63
C ILE A 854 14.81 16.36 -17.36
N GLU A 855 15.23 16.30 -18.63
CA GLU A 855 15.54 17.46 -19.46
C GLU A 855 14.29 18.36 -19.64
N PHE A 856 13.13 17.75 -19.92
CA PHE A 856 11.85 18.43 -20.06
C PHE A 856 11.41 19.16 -18.78
N LEU A 857 11.46 18.48 -17.62
CA LEU A 857 11.06 19.06 -16.33
C LEU A 857 12.08 20.07 -15.76
N SER A 858 13.29 20.12 -16.30
CA SER A 858 14.31 21.10 -15.92
C SER A 858 14.08 22.49 -16.54
N ASP A 859 13.26 22.60 -17.59
CA ASP A 859 12.86 23.88 -18.16
C ASP A 859 11.74 24.52 -17.30
N PRO A 860 11.97 25.73 -16.73
CA PRO A 860 10.98 26.43 -15.92
C PRO A 860 9.64 26.73 -16.62
N MET A 861 9.62 26.87 -17.94
CA MET A 861 8.38 27.04 -18.72
C MET A 861 7.62 25.73 -18.84
N MET A 862 8.30 24.64 -19.25
CA MET A 862 7.68 23.33 -19.44
C MET A 862 7.10 22.78 -18.14
N VAL A 863 7.80 22.93 -17.00
CA VAL A 863 7.26 22.47 -15.70
C VAL A 863 6.07 23.32 -15.22
N ASN A 864 5.99 24.61 -15.57
CA ASN A 864 4.83 25.43 -15.26
C ASN A 864 3.58 24.94 -16.02
N GLU A 865 3.73 24.67 -17.32
CA GLU A 865 2.66 24.09 -18.14
C GLU A 865 2.29 22.68 -17.65
N PHE A 866 3.29 21.86 -17.29
CA PHE A 866 3.09 20.52 -16.74
C PHE A 866 2.24 20.54 -15.47
N VAL A 867 2.60 21.38 -14.49
CA VAL A 867 1.85 21.50 -13.23
C VAL A 867 0.47 22.12 -13.46
N SER A 868 0.35 23.09 -14.38
CA SER A 868 -0.95 23.70 -14.71
C SER A 868 -1.93 22.74 -15.37
N MET A 869 -1.44 21.78 -16.16
CA MET A 869 -2.28 20.82 -16.89
C MET A 869 -2.48 19.49 -16.16
N LEU A 870 -1.48 19.01 -15.43
CA LEU A 870 -1.46 17.66 -14.83
C LEU A 870 -1.44 17.65 -13.30
N SER A 871 -1.35 18.81 -12.64
CA SER A 871 -1.17 19.02 -11.20
C SER A 871 0.20 18.65 -10.61
N THR A 872 0.50 19.21 -9.44
CA THR A 872 1.68 18.90 -8.63
C THR A 872 1.73 17.43 -8.19
N SER A 873 0.59 16.74 -8.07
CA SER A 873 0.55 15.32 -7.71
C SER A 873 1.18 14.44 -8.80
N THR A 874 0.87 14.72 -10.07
CA THR A 874 1.50 14.05 -11.22
C THR A 874 3.00 14.38 -11.29
N LEU A 875 3.41 15.61 -10.95
CA LEU A 875 4.84 15.96 -10.87
C LEU A 875 5.56 15.13 -9.81
N ASN A 876 5.03 15.06 -8.59
CA ASN A 876 5.62 14.26 -7.50
C ASN A 876 5.66 12.76 -7.84
N SER A 877 4.65 12.25 -8.54
CA SER A 877 4.60 10.87 -9.05
C SER A 877 5.69 10.61 -10.10
N ALA A 878 5.85 11.52 -11.06
CA ALA A 878 6.90 11.45 -12.07
C ALA A 878 8.31 11.53 -11.45
N LEU A 879 8.53 12.42 -10.48
CA LEU A 879 9.79 12.50 -9.74
C LEU A 879 10.12 11.20 -9.01
N SER A 880 9.14 10.60 -8.33
CA SER A 880 9.30 9.31 -7.65
C SER A 880 9.61 8.18 -8.63
N ALA A 881 9.01 8.20 -9.83
CA ALA A 881 9.31 7.26 -10.90
C ALA A 881 10.73 7.45 -11.48
N ILE A 882 11.24 8.68 -11.55
CA ILE A 882 12.64 8.98 -11.93
C ILE A 882 13.59 8.45 -10.84
N ALA A 883 13.37 8.78 -9.57
CA ALA A 883 14.24 8.39 -8.47
C ALA A 883 14.37 6.87 -8.31
N SER A 884 13.25 6.14 -8.40
CA SER A 884 13.24 4.67 -8.39
C SER A 884 13.98 4.01 -9.56
N ARG A 885 14.28 4.75 -10.63
CA ARG A 885 15.03 4.30 -11.83
C ARG A 885 16.45 4.88 -11.91
N THR A 886 16.94 5.53 -10.86
CA THR A 886 18.32 6.03 -10.77
C THR A 886 19.19 5.03 -10.01
N ASN A 887 20.27 4.56 -10.67
CA ASN A 887 21.05 3.38 -10.23
C ASN A 887 22.57 3.61 -10.20
N ASN A 888 23.07 4.79 -10.60
CA ASN A 888 24.50 5.15 -10.55
C ASN A 888 24.70 6.65 -10.32
N ASP A 889 25.94 7.05 -10.04
CA ASP A 889 26.30 8.42 -9.68
C ASP A 889 25.92 9.46 -10.76
N ASP A 890 26.09 9.14 -12.04
CA ASP A 890 25.72 10.03 -13.15
C ASP A 890 24.20 10.27 -13.20
N GLU A 891 23.40 9.24 -12.96
CA GLU A 891 21.95 9.33 -12.86
C GLU A 891 21.49 10.07 -11.58
N VAL A 892 22.23 9.94 -10.47
CA VAL A 892 22.03 10.71 -9.22
C VAL A 892 22.36 12.18 -9.43
N ASN A 893 23.43 12.49 -10.16
CA ASN A 893 23.81 13.86 -10.51
C ASN A 893 22.71 14.53 -11.36
N LYS A 894 22.14 13.83 -12.34
CA LYS A 894 20.97 14.31 -13.12
C LYS A 894 19.74 14.56 -12.24
N LEU A 895 19.42 13.65 -11.32
CA LEU A 895 18.30 13.83 -10.38
C LEU A 895 18.50 15.05 -9.45
N ASN A 896 19.71 15.23 -8.92
CA ASN A 896 20.03 16.39 -8.08
C ASN A 896 19.99 17.71 -8.87
N ALA A 897 20.44 17.72 -10.12
CA ALA A 897 20.30 18.86 -11.02
C ALA A 897 18.82 19.22 -11.27
N LEU A 898 17.96 18.23 -11.52
CA LEU A 898 16.51 18.43 -11.67
C LEU A 898 15.88 19.00 -10.39
N ILE A 899 16.15 18.41 -9.23
CA ILE A 899 15.62 18.91 -7.93
C ILE A 899 16.04 20.37 -7.72
N THR A 900 17.28 20.73 -8.09
CA THR A 900 17.79 22.10 -8.00
C THR A 900 17.08 23.05 -8.99
N ALA A 901 16.84 22.62 -10.23
CA ALA A 901 16.15 23.40 -11.25
C ALA A 901 14.67 23.66 -10.90
N LEU A 902 14.00 22.68 -10.27
CA LEU A 902 12.60 22.79 -9.84
C LEU A 902 12.41 23.80 -8.70
N GLY A 903 13.42 23.97 -7.84
CA GLY A 903 13.44 24.92 -6.74
C GLY A 903 12.26 24.75 -5.79
N SER A 904 11.53 25.84 -5.53
CA SER A 904 10.38 25.87 -4.62
C SER A 904 9.18 25.01 -5.02
N ARG A 905 9.19 24.36 -6.20
CA ARG A 905 8.14 23.40 -6.61
C ARG A 905 8.25 22.05 -5.90
N VAL A 906 9.41 21.75 -5.31
CA VAL A 906 9.66 20.50 -4.56
C VAL A 906 9.96 20.84 -3.11
N SER A 907 9.20 20.27 -2.17
CA SER A 907 9.47 20.48 -0.74
C SER A 907 10.79 19.79 -0.33
N SER A 908 11.45 20.29 0.73
CA SER A 908 12.66 19.66 1.28
C SER A 908 12.46 18.19 1.64
N GLN A 909 11.28 17.83 2.15
CA GLN A 909 10.91 16.44 2.44
C GLN A 909 10.82 15.61 1.15
N THR A 910 10.12 16.11 0.13
CA THR A 910 10.01 15.44 -1.17
C THR A 910 11.39 15.24 -1.79
N ALA A 911 12.23 16.29 -1.81
CA ALA A 911 13.60 16.21 -2.32
C ALA A 911 14.45 15.17 -1.56
N THR A 912 14.27 15.05 -0.24
CA THR A 912 14.94 14.04 0.58
C THR A 912 14.45 12.63 0.26
N ASN A 913 13.14 12.41 0.16
CA ASN A 913 12.56 11.11 -0.21
C ASN A 913 13.07 10.63 -1.58
N LEU A 914 13.18 11.54 -2.56
CA LEU A 914 13.73 11.24 -3.89
C LEU A 914 15.20 10.81 -3.83
N ARG A 915 16.03 11.52 -3.06
CA ARG A 915 17.45 11.15 -2.86
C ARG A 915 17.59 9.82 -2.13
N ASN A 916 16.78 9.57 -1.10
CA ASN A 916 16.80 8.32 -0.35
C ASN A 916 16.40 7.12 -1.23
N SER A 917 15.38 7.28 -2.08
CA SER A 917 14.99 6.25 -3.05
C SER A 917 16.09 5.94 -4.06
N ALA A 918 16.79 6.96 -4.56
CA ALA A 918 17.91 6.77 -5.48
C ALA A 918 19.12 6.12 -4.76
N GLN A 919 19.48 6.62 -3.58
CA GLN A 919 20.59 6.07 -2.79
C GLN A 919 20.36 4.61 -2.41
N SER A 920 19.11 4.23 -2.09
CA SER A 920 18.75 2.83 -1.83
C SER A 920 19.01 1.89 -3.01
N ASN A 921 18.99 2.38 -4.26
CA ASN A 921 19.38 1.59 -5.43
C ASN A 921 20.90 1.41 -5.52
N LEU A 922 21.68 2.45 -5.23
CA LEU A 922 23.15 2.40 -5.23
C LEU A 922 23.66 1.49 -4.09
N ASP A 923 23.14 1.69 -2.87
CA ASP A 923 23.48 0.90 -1.68
C ASP A 923 23.25 -0.60 -1.91
N TRP A 924 22.16 -0.96 -2.60
CA TRP A 924 21.75 -2.34 -2.84
C TRP A 924 22.83 -3.16 -3.56
N VAL A 925 23.57 -2.57 -4.49
CA VAL A 925 24.66 -3.24 -5.24
C VAL A 925 25.77 -3.72 -4.30
N SER A 926 26.06 -2.94 -3.25
CA SER A 926 27.03 -3.28 -2.21
C SER A 926 26.46 -4.13 -1.07
N GLY A 927 25.14 -4.34 -1.05
CA GLY A 927 24.45 -5.16 -0.07
C GLY A 927 24.68 -6.66 -0.29
N PHE A 928 24.38 -7.48 0.72
CA PHE A 928 24.56 -8.93 0.65
C PHE A 928 23.81 -9.56 -0.55
N GLU A 929 22.58 -9.12 -0.84
CA GLU A 929 21.81 -9.58 -2.00
C GLU A 929 22.53 -9.27 -3.33
N GLY A 930 23.01 -8.03 -3.51
CA GLY A 930 23.72 -7.60 -4.71
C GLY A 930 25.05 -8.34 -4.90
N LEU A 931 25.86 -8.44 -3.84
CA LEU A 931 27.14 -9.16 -3.86
C LEU A 931 26.98 -10.66 -4.15
N MET A 932 25.97 -11.32 -3.57
CA MET A 932 25.69 -12.73 -3.82
C MET A 932 25.20 -12.97 -5.26
N LEU A 933 24.33 -12.09 -5.77
CA LEU A 933 23.89 -12.14 -7.17
C LEU A 933 25.05 -11.94 -8.13
N SER A 934 25.83 -10.86 -7.99
CA SER A 934 26.97 -10.59 -8.87
C SER A 934 28.00 -11.72 -8.82
N SER A 935 28.30 -12.25 -7.63
CA SER A 935 29.23 -13.38 -7.50
C SER A 935 28.70 -14.64 -8.20
N PHE A 936 27.42 -15.00 -8.06
CA PHE A 936 26.82 -16.11 -8.80
C PHE A 936 26.87 -15.89 -10.32
N LEU A 937 26.53 -14.68 -10.79
CA LEU A 937 26.51 -14.35 -12.21
C LEU A 937 27.91 -14.45 -12.83
N THR A 938 28.95 -13.95 -12.16
CA THR A 938 30.34 -14.07 -12.62
C THR A 938 30.82 -15.53 -12.61
N ASP A 939 30.46 -16.34 -11.60
CA ASP A 939 30.75 -17.77 -11.57
C ASP A 939 30.10 -18.49 -12.78
N PHE A 940 28.81 -18.24 -13.02
CA PHE A 940 28.05 -18.82 -14.12
C PHE A 940 28.60 -18.43 -15.51
N VAL A 941 28.98 -17.15 -15.69
CA VAL A 941 29.64 -16.68 -16.91
C VAL A 941 30.99 -17.36 -17.11
N ALA A 942 31.76 -17.59 -16.05
CA ALA A 942 33.03 -18.32 -16.14
C ALA A 942 32.82 -19.79 -16.54
N GLU A 943 31.83 -20.48 -15.98
CA GLU A 943 31.49 -21.88 -16.30
C GLU A 943 31.11 -22.07 -17.78
N ILE A 944 30.26 -21.20 -18.34
CA ILE A 944 29.81 -21.31 -19.74
C ILE A 944 30.88 -20.84 -20.75
N THR A 945 31.81 -19.96 -20.35
CA THR A 945 32.87 -19.46 -21.25
C THR A 945 34.14 -20.31 -21.22
N ASN A 946 34.46 -20.98 -20.11
CA ASN A 946 35.66 -21.80 -19.94
C ASN A 946 35.35 -23.12 -19.19
N PRO A 947 34.65 -24.09 -19.82
CA PRO A 947 34.35 -25.37 -19.19
C PRO A 947 35.63 -26.14 -18.84
N THR A 948 35.95 -26.21 -17.56
CA THR A 948 37.10 -26.94 -16.99
C THR A 948 36.63 -27.86 -15.86
N GLU A 949 37.25 -29.05 -15.75
CA GLU A 949 36.85 -30.05 -14.76
C GLU A 949 37.07 -29.56 -13.30
N PRO A 950 36.21 -29.97 -12.35
CA PRO A 950 36.16 -29.39 -11.01
C PRO A 950 37.34 -29.81 -10.13
N THR A 951 37.78 -28.90 -9.25
CA THR A 951 38.72 -29.21 -8.15
C THR A 951 38.37 -28.49 -6.85
N ASP A 952 38.27 -29.25 -5.76
CA ASP A 952 38.10 -28.74 -4.38
C ASP A 952 39.31 -27.92 -3.91
N THR A 953 39.09 -26.88 -3.08
CA THR A 953 39.77 -26.74 -1.77
C THR A 953 39.27 -25.56 -0.91
N THR A 954 39.06 -25.83 0.38
CA THR A 954 38.82 -24.82 1.45
C THR A 954 40.11 -24.29 2.09
N THR A 955 40.14 -23.05 2.61
CA THR A 955 41.08 -22.66 3.68
C THR A 955 40.57 -21.48 4.55
N VAL A 956 41.07 -21.38 5.79
CA VAL A 956 40.62 -20.46 6.87
C VAL A 956 41.78 -19.58 7.36
N GLY A 957 41.51 -18.37 7.87
CA GLY A 957 42.50 -17.45 8.46
C GLY A 957 42.01 -16.68 9.70
N THR A 958 42.92 -16.37 10.63
CA THR A 958 42.66 -15.93 12.03
C THR A 958 42.98 -14.46 12.37
N THR A 959 42.47 -13.99 13.53
CA THR A 959 42.44 -12.59 14.04
C THR A 959 43.48 -12.28 15.15
N THR A 960 43.70 -10.99 15.48
CA THR A 960 44.50 -10.52 16.67
C THR A 960 44.03 -9.18 17.26
N THR A 961 44.35 -8.91 18.54
CA THR A 961 43.77 -7.85 19.43
C THR A 961 44.82 -7.19 20.37
N ILE A 962 44.70 -5.90 20.74
CA ILE A 962 45.42 -5.24 21.88
C ILE A 962 44.58 -4.08 22.54
N THR A 963 44.78 -3.83 23.84
CA THR A 963 44.03 -2.95 24.79
C THR A 963 44.79 -1.65 25.26
N PRO A 964 44.13 -0.64 25.92
CA PRO A 964 44.73 0.65 26.35
C PRO A 964 44.68 0.98 27.88
N ALA A 965 45.34 2.08 28.34
CA ALA A 965 45.27 2.69 29.70
C ALA A 965 45.80 4.18 29.73
N PRO A 966 45.82 4.97 30.86
CA PRO A 966 44.80 5.98 31.22
C PRO A 966 45.32 7.43 31.52
N VAL A 967 44.43 8.35 31.96
CA VAL A 967 44.59 9.84 32.02
C VAL A 967 44.37 10.45 33.43
N THR A 968 44.81 11.70 33.72
CA THR A 968 44.32 12.50 34.89
C THR A 968 44.41 14.06 34.77
N THR A 969 43.25 14.73 34.89
CA THR A 969 42.88 16.02 35.57
C THR A 969 43.60 17.40 35.39
N THR A 970 42.85 18.32 34.74
CA THR A 970 42.44 19.71 35.14
C THR A 970 43.39 20.91 35.42
N THR A 971 43.32 21.99 34.61
CA THR A 971 42.94 23.40 34.99
C THR A 971 43.04 24.42 33.81
N ALA A 972 42.73 25.70 34.06
CA ALA A 972 42.23 26.72 33.13
C ALA A 972 43.11 27.20 31.94
N ALA A 973 42.41 27.45 30.83
CA ALA A 973 42.69 28.36 29.71
C ALA A 973 43.69 29.51 29.95
N ALA A 974 44.84 29.44 29.28
CA ALA A 974 45.80 30.54 29.14
C ALA A 974 46.08 30.78 27.64
N VAL A 975 46.23 32.05 27.26
CA VAL A 975 46.58 32.48 25.89
C VAL A 975 48.00 33.04 25.87
N THR A 976 48.83 32.55 24.96
CA THR A 976 50.21 33.04 24.73
C THR A 976 50.47 33.25 23.25
N THR A 977 51.02 34.40 22.89
CA THR A 977 51.52 34.68 21.53
C THR A 977 52.90 34.07 21.34
N THR A 978 53.09 33.30 20.27
CA THR A 978 54.41 32.80 19.85
C THR A 978 55.11 33.81 18.95
N GLY A 979 56.44 33.69 18.80
CA GLY A 979 57.29 34.72 18.17
C GLY A 979 57.08 34.96 16.67
N ASP A 980 56.26 34.12 16.06
CA ASP A 980 55.79 34.10 14.68
C ASP A 980 54.38 34.71 14.50
N GLY A 981 53.81 35.30 15.57
CA GLY A 981 52.56 36.05 15.52
C GLY A 981 51.28 35.23 15.73
N LEU A 982 51.39 33.91 15.87
CA LEU A 982 50.28 33.02 16.15
C LEU A 982 49.84 33.14 17.64
N LYS A 983 48.53 33.15 17.87
CA LYS A 983 47.93 33.15 19.21
C LYS A 983 47.60 31.72 19.61
N GLN A 984 48.34 31.15 20.58
CA GLN A 984 48.01 29.85 21.15
C GLN A 984 47.01 30.03 22.31
N THR A 985 45.77 29.61 22.12
CA THR A 985 44.71 29.61 23.14
C THR A 985 44.54 28.21 23.72
N ARG A 986 44.67 28.09 25.05
CA ARG A 986 43.95 27.10 25.85
C ARG A 986 42.70 27.82 26.38
N PHE A 987 41.57 27.18 26.68
CA PHE A 987 41.31 25.75 26.85
C PHE A 987 41.22 25.40 28.34
N ARG A 988 40.09 25.69 29.02
CA ARG A 988 39.80 25.08 30.34
C ARG A 988 39.29 23.66 30.07
N PRO A 989 39.64 22.66 30.89
CA PRO A 989 38.98 21.37 30.85
C PRO A 989 37.53 21.53 31.29
N THR A 990 36.64 20.94 30.50
CA THR A 990 35.20 20.82 30.74
C THR A 990 34.90 19.65 31.69
N PRO A 991 33.65 19.51 32.16
CA PRO A 991 33.13 18.23 32.64
C PRO A 991 33.33 17.10 31.62
N SER A 992 33.17 15.85 32.06
CA SER A 992 33.19 14.70 31.16
C SER A 992 32.02 14.78 30.18
N MET A 993 32.31 14.66 28.89
CA MET A 993 31.33 14.68 27.81
C MET A 993 31.75 13.70 26.71
N PRO A 994 30.82 13.05 26.00
CA PRO A 994 31.13 12.28 24.80
C PRO A 994 31.95 13.06 23.77
N THR A 995 32.83 12.36 23.07
CA THR A 995 33.77 12.98 22.12
C THR A 995 33.09 13.61 20.91
N TYR A 996 31.86 13.21 20.57
CA TYR A 996 31.10 13.81 19.46
C TYR A 996 30.56 15.21 19.79
N LEU A 997 30.50 15.59 21.07
CA LEU A 997 30.06 16.92 21.53
C LEU A 997 31.20 17.94 21.60
N VAL A 998 32.42 17.60 21.14
CA VAL A 998 33.57 18.52 21.09
C VAL A 998 33.46 19.43 19.88
N ALA A 999 33.28 20.73 20.11
CA ALA A 999 33.34 21.75 19.06
C ALA A 999 34.31 22.89 19.41
N PHE A 1000 34.87 23.51 18.37
CA PHE A 1000 35.58 24.78 18.46
C PHE A 1000 35.41 25.54 17.13
N ALA A 1001 35.34 26.86 17.20
CA ALA A 1001 35.26 27.73 16.03
C ALA A 1001 36.41 28.74 16.03
N ILE A 1002 36.92 29.07 14.84
CA ILE A 1002 37.93 30.11 14.63
C ILE A 1002 37.33 31.12 13.64
N THR A 1003 36.84 32.24 14.15
CA THR A 1003 36.15 33.28 13.38
C THR A 1003 37.05 34.50 13.17
N THR A 1004 37.05 35.06 11.96
CA THR A 1004 37.74 36.32 11.63
C THR A 1004 36.69 37.41 11.42
N ASP A 1005 36.87 38.58 12.03
CA ASP A 1005 36.00 39.78 11.91
C ASP A 1005 34.53 39.63 12.33
N TYR A 1006 34.18 38.57 13.09
CA TYR A 1006 32.85 38.41 13.69
C TYR A 1006 32.63 39.35 14.87
N VAL A 1007 31.40 39.82 15.02
CA VAL A 1007 30.94 40.64 16.15
C VAL A 1007 30.38 39.76 17.27
N SER A 1008 30.45 40.22 18.52
CA SER A 1008 29.95 39.47 19.68
C SER A 1008 29.15 40.35 20.63
N ALA A 1009 28.03 39.80 21.14
CA ALA A 1009 27.20 40.39 22.17
C ALA A 1009 27.14 39.43 23.37
N ARG A 1010 27.12 39.95 24.61
CA ARG A 1010 27.20 39.15 25.84
C ARG A 1010 26.15 39.54 26.87
N VAL A 1011 25.60 38.55 27.57
CA VAL A 1011 24.72 38.74 28.74
C VAL A 1011 25.17 37.82 29.88
N SER A 1012 25.09 38.29 31.13
CA SER A 1012 25.37 37.47 32.32
C SER A 1012 24.10 37.32 33.14
N LEU A 1013 23.52 36.12 33.15
CA LEU A 1013 22.31 35.78 33.88
C LEU A 1013 22.69 35.36 35.31
N LYS A 1014 22.28 36.15 36.30
CA LYS A 1014 22.65 35.95 37.71
C LYS A 1014 21.49 35.33 38.49
N ALA A 1015 21.63 34.05 38.83
CA ALA A 1015 20.66 33.19 39.53
C ALA A 1015 19.26 33.07 38.87
N PRO A 1016 18.38 32.19 39.38
CA PRO A 1016 18.60 30.75 39.62
C PRO A 1016 17.97 29.91 38.48
N PRO A 1017 18.23 28.58 38.42
CA PRO A 1017 19.10 27.79 39.29
C PRO A 1017 20.61 27.94 39.04
N SER A 1018 21.09 28.24 37.81
CA SER A 1018 22.51 28.55 37.57
C SER A 1018 22.82 30.06 37.51
N SER A 1019 24.11 30.42 37.54
CA SER A 1019 24.61 31.71 37.05
C SER A 1019 25.47 31.46 35.82
N ILE A 1020 24.98 31.89 34.66
CA ILE A 1020 25.55 31.58 33.33
C ILE A 1020 25.89 32.86 32.59
N THR A 1021 27.02 32.89 31.89
CA THR A 1021 27.32 33.94 30.90
C THR A 1021 27.04 33.41 29.52
N MET A 1022 26.28 34.14 28.71
CA MET A 1022 26.04 33.78 27.32
C MET A 1022 26.69 34.80 26.39
N GLU A 1023 27.22 34.31 25.28
CA GLU A 1023 27.78 35.13 24.21
C GLU A 1023 27.17 34.69 22.89
N LEU A 1024 26.65 35.64 22.10
CA LEU A 1024 26.24 35.39 20.73
C LEU A 1024 27.26 36.02 19.78
N ILE A 1025 27.93 35.17 19.02
CA ILE A 1025 28.94 35.52 18.03
C ILE A 1025 28.31 35.43 16.64
N ALA A 1026 28.44 36.48 15.82
CA ALA A 1026 27.76 36.58 14.53
C ALA A 1026 28.61 37.32 13.48
N PRO A 1027 28.33 37.12 12.17
CA PRO A 1027 28.97 37.89 11.11
C PRO A 1027 28.77 39.41 11.28
N PRO A 1028 29.73 40.24 10.84
CA PRO A 1028 29.64 41.71 10.99
C PRO A 1028 28.53 42.35 10.12
N THR A 1029 27.88 41.57 9.25
CA THR A 1029 26.75 41.96 8.41
C THR A 1029 25.40 41.90 9.14
N VAL A 1030 25.34 41.29 10.33
CA VAL A 1030 24.11 41.09 11.10
C VAL A 1030 23.66 42.39 11.77
N THR A 1031 22.35 42.65 11.79
CA THR A 1031 21.80 43.85 12.45
C THR A 1031 21.94 43.74 13.98
N PRO A 1032 22.21 44.86 14.70
CA PRO A 1032 22.26 44.84 16.16
C PRO A 1032 20.94 44.37 16.81
N SER A 1033 19.81 44.61 16.16
CA SER A 1033 18.47 44.11 16.51
C SER A 1033 18.41 42.59 16.45
N ALA A 1034 18.77 41.98 15.32
CA ALA A 1034 18.79 40.53 15.15
C ALA A 1034 19.74 39.83 16.13
N GLN A 1035 20.94 40.39 16.31
CA GLN A 1035 21.91 39.87 17.28
C GLN A 1035 21.41 39.95 18.73
N SER A 1036 20.69 41.03 19.06
CA SER A 1036 20.08 41.20 20.38
C SER A 1036 18.90 40.24 20.60
N TYR A 1037 18.09 39.99 19.57
CA TYR A 1037 16.97 39.06 19.66
C TYR A 1037 17.45 37.64 19.98
N GLY A 1038 18.38 37.08 19.19
CA GLY A 1038 18.91 35.72 19.42
C GLY A 1038 19.57 35.54 20.79
N LEU A 1039 20.26 36.58 21.29
CA LEU A 1039 20.87 36.55 22.63
C LEU A 1039 19.82 36.58 23.74
N ASN A 1040 18.77 37.40 23.60
CA ASN A 1040 17.68 37.51 24.58
C ASN A 1040 16.76 36.28 24.56
N LEU A 1041 16.51 35.71 23.39
CA LEU A 1041 15.75 34.48 23.22
C LEU A 1041 16.47 33.31 23.91
N GLY A 1042 17.75 33.08 23.61
CA GLY A 1042 18.54 32.05 24.28
C GLY A 1042 18.56 32.24 25.81
N ALA A 1043 18.72 33.48 26.29
CA ALA A 1043 18.64 33.79 27.72
C ALA A 1043 17.28 33.48 28.36
N THR A 1044 16.20 33.58 27.60
CA THR A 1044 14.83 33.23 28.04
C THR A 1044 14.59 31.73 27.98
N ALA A 1045 15.05 31.07 26.92
CA ALA A 1045 14.95 29.62 26.73
C ALA A 1045 15.69 28.86 27.84
N ILE A 1046 16.97 29.19 28.11
CA ILE A 1046 17.75 28.50 29.14
C ILE A 1046 17.09 28.61 30.52
N ARG A 1047 16.58 29.79 30.88
CA ARG A 1047 15.89 30.01 32.15
C ARG A 1047 14.56 29.26 32.25
N THR A 1048 13.82 29.17 31.14
CA THR A 1048 12.56 28.43 31.08
C THR A 1048 12.81 26.92 31.25
N ILE A 1049 13.80 26.38 30.56
CA ILE A 1049 14.18 24.95 30.62
C ILE A 1049 14.71 24.58 32.01
N GLU A 1050 15.63 25.38 32.57
CA GLU A 1050 16.16 25.18 33.92
C GLU A 1050 15.05 25.16 35.00
N GLN A 1051 14.07 26.08 34.91
CA GLN A 1051 12.94 26.13 35.83
C GLN A 1051 11.95 24.99 35.61
N HIS A 1052 11.73 24.60 34.35
CA HIS A 1052 10.86 23.49 33.99
C HIS A 1052 11.39 22.18 34.58
N PHE A 1053 12.65 21.82 34.30
CA PHE A 1053 13.27 20.60 34.85
C PHE A 1053 13.78 20.74 36.29
N ASN A 1054 13.73 21.93 36.90
CA ASN A 1054 14.30 22.20 38.22
C ASN A 1054 15.77 21.72 38.32
N GLN A 1055 16.53 21.96 37.25
CA GLN A 1055 17.90 21.51 37.07
C GLN A 1055 18.76 22.70 36.63
N SER A 1056 19.93 22.86 37.23
CA SER A 1056 20.90 23.88 36.82
C SER A 1056 21.67 23.43 35.59
N TYR A 1057 21.89 24.34 34.65
CA TYR A 1057 22.93 24.18 33.64
C TYR A 1057 24.31 24.23 34.32
N GLU A 1058 25.17 23.25 34.05
CA GLU A 1058 26.40 23.05 34.82
C GLU A 1058 27.59 23.89 34.36
N LEU A 1059 27.60 24.37 33.11
CA LEU A 1059 28.70 25.20 32.63
C LEU A 1059 28.55 26.67 33.04
N PRO A 1060 29.66 27.37 33.35
CA PRO A 1060 29.64 28.80 33.63
C PRO A 1060 29.36 29.66 32.39
N LYS A 1061 29.36 29.06 31.18
CA LYS A 1061 29.17 29.74 29.90
C LYS A 1061 28.40 28.85 28.92
N LEU A 1062 27.53 29.45 28.09
CA LEU A 1062 26.91 28.83 26.92
C LEU A 1062 26.95 29.83 25.76
N ASP A 1063 27.71 29.50 24.73
CA ASP A 1063 27.89 30.34 23.55
C ASP A 1063 26.92 29.93 22.44
N GLN A 1064 26.50 30.91 21.63
CA GLN A 1064 25.73 30.71 20.41
C GLN A 1064 26.53 31.32 19.25
N LEU A 1065 26.76 30.57 18.18
CA LEU A 1065 27.47 31.03 16.99
C LEU A 1065 26.54 30.98 15.78
N ALA A 1066 26.24 32.15 15.20
CA ALA A 1066 25.57 32.23 13.90
C ALA A 1066 26.61 32.05 12.78
N VAL A 1067 26.38 31.09 11.88
CA VAL A 1067 27.23 30.83 10.71
C VAL A 1067 26.38 31.03 9.44
N PRO A 1068 26.83 31.81 8.44
CA PRO A 1068 26.19 31.84 7.13
C PRO A 1068 26.36 30.50 6.41
N GLU A 1069 25.28 29.96 5.86
CA GLU A 1069 25.31 28.77 5.00
C GLU A 1069 25.85 27.53 5.73
N LEU A 1070 25.41 27.32 6.99
CA LEU A 1070 25.69 26.08 7.69
C LEU A 1070 24.91 24.94 7.02
N SER A 1071 25.57 23.81 6.78
CA SER A 1071 24.96 22.63 6.13
C SER A 1071 23.92 21.91 7.00
N PHE A 1072 23.77 22.33 8.26
CA PHE A 1072 22.79 21.88 9.24
C PHE A 1072 22.05 23.09 9.81
N VAL A 1073 20.83 22.88 10.30
CA VAL A 1073 20.02 23.94 10.94
C VAL A 1073 20.74 24.46 12.21
N ALA A 1074 21.22 23.54 13.04
CA ALA A 1074 22.04 23.79 14.21
C ALA A 1074 22.89 22.55 14.56
N MET A 1075 23.76 22.70 15.56
CA MET A 1075 24.60 21.65 16.16
C MET A 1075 24.72 21.88 17.67
N GLU A 1076 24.31 20.87 18.44
CA GLU A 1076 23.97 20.93 19.86
C GLU A 1076 25.17 20.83 20.82
N ASN A 1077 26.38 21.24 20.40
CA ASN A 1077 27.61 20.92 21.14
C ASN A 1077 27.63 21.51 22.57
N TRP A 1078 28.39 20.86 23.47
CA TRP A 1078 28.30 21.14 24.90
C TRP A 1078 28.95 22.48 25.27
N GLY A 1079 28.13 23.52 25.46
CA GLY A 1079 28.57 24.87 25.85
C GLY A 1079 28.86 25.82 24.69
N LEU A 1080 28.75 25.36 23.45
CA LEU A 1080 28.82 26.16 22.23
C LEU A 1080 27.82 25.56 21.24
N VAL A 1081 26.68 26.21 21.03
CA VAL A 1081 25.72 25.79 20.00
C VAL A 1081 25.99 26.59 18.74
N ILE A 1082 26.09 25.89 17.61
CA ILE A 1082 26.37 26.49 16.30
C ILE A 1082 25.08 26.42 15.49
N TYR A 1083 24.65 27.53 14.90
CA TYR A 1083 23.41 27.63 14.13
C TYR A 1083 23.71 28.11 12.71
N ASP A 1084 22.92 27.71 11.72
CA ASP A 1084 22.76 28.59 10.56
C ASP A 1084 22.17 29.91 11.05
N GLN A 1085 22.71 31.01 10.55
CA GLN A 1085 22.32 32.35 10.98
C GLN A 1085 20.80 32.62 10.89
N LEU A 1086 20.10 31.98 9.95
CA LEU A 1086 18.64 32.11 9.75
C LEU A 1086 17.78 31.47 10.86
N TYR A 1087 18.35 30.63 11.72
CA TYR A 1087 17.65 29.92 12.80
C TYR A 1087 18.05 30.37 14.20
N LEU A 1088 18.89 31.41 14.31
CA LEU A 1088 19.28 32.05 15.56
C LEU A 1088 18.98 33.57 15.58
N LEU A 1089 18.97 34.21 14.41
CA LEU A 1089 18.83 35.65 14.26
C LEU A 1089 17.45 35.99 13.71
N TYR A 1090 16.82 37.03 14.26
CA TYR A 1090 15.51 37.52 13.82
C TYR A 1090 15.37 39.02 14.06
N ASP A 1091 15.02 39.76 13.03
CA ASP A 1091 14.71 41.19 13.06
C ASP A 1091 13.25 41.44 12.66
N GLU A 1092 12.44 41.89 13.62
CA GLU A 1092 11.01 42.18 13.42
C GLU A 1092 10.73 43.21 12.30
N SER A 1093 11.74 43.98 11.87
CA SER A 1093 11.61 44.93 10.77
C SER A 1093 11.81 44.36 9.36
N THR A 1094 12.44 43.17 9.23
CA THR A 1094 12.72 42.53 7.93
C THR A 1094 12.18 41.11 7.81
N ASP A 1095 12.01 40.41 8.93
CA ASP A 1095 11.83 38.96 8.96
C ASP A 1095 10.38 38.59 9.32
N THR A 1096 9.89 37.47 8.78
CA THR A 1096 8.47 37.11 8.90
C THR A 1096 8.14 36.45 10.24
N ASN A 1097 6.84 36.37 10.55
CA ASN A 1097 6.37 35.58 11.70
C ASN A 1097 6.77 34.09 11.61
N ARG A 1098 6.98 33.53 10.41
CA ARG A 1098 7.46 32.14 10.27
C ARG A 1098 8.94 32.02 10.60
N ASP A 1099 9.74 33.03 10.26
CA ASP A 1099 11.16 33.09 10.65
C ASP A 1099 11.28 33.21 12.17
N LYS A 1100 10.44 34.06 12.79
CA LYS A 1100 10.33 34.14 14.26
C LYS A 1100 10.02 32.79 14.91
N GLU A 1101 9.06 32.04 14.34
CA GLU A 1101 8.69 30.70 14.82
C GLU A 1101 9.83 29.70 14.70
N ASN A 1102 10.49 29.64 13.54
CA ASN A 1102 11.61 28.74 13.27
C ASN A 1102 12.75 29.01 14.27
N VAL A 1103 13.13 30.28 14.45
CA VAL A 1103 14.17 30.70 15.41
C VAL A 1103 13.82 30.32 16.85
N ILE A 1104 12.55 30.46 17.27
CA ILE A 1104 12.11 30.04 18.61
C ILE A 1104 12.18 28.53 18.78
N ILE A 1105 11.64 27.76 17.83
CA ILE A 1105 11.66 26.28 17.91
C ILE A 1105 13.09 25.75 17.93
N THR A 1106 13.95 26.18 16.99
CA THR A 1106 15.33 25.70 16.92
C THR A 1106 16.12 26.09 18.18
N VAL A 1107 16.05 27.34 18.65
CA VAL A 1107 16.79 27.73 19.88
C VAL A 1107 16.32 26.93 21.11
N VAL A 1108 15.02 26.64 21.24
CA VAL A 1108 14.52 25.80 22.34
C VAL A 1108 14.93 24.33 22.17
N HIS A 1109 14.92 23.78 20.95
CA HIS A 1109 15.36 22.42 20.64
C HIS A 1109 16.81 22.16 21.10
N GLU A 1110 17.75 22.98 20.60
CA GLU A 1110 19.17 22.92 20.95
C GLU A 1110 19.41 23.08 22.46
N PHE A 1111 18.62 23.93 23.11
CA PHE A 1111 18.76 24.19 24.54
C PHE A 1111 18.14 23.07 25.39
N VAL A 1112 17.19 22.29 24.85
CA VAL A 1112 16.73 21.05 25.48
C VAL A 1112 17.80 19.96 25.36
N HIS A 1113 18.50 19.85 24.24
CA HIS A 1113 19.67 18.95 24.13
C HIS A 1113 20.74 19.24 25.17
N GLN A 1114 20.95 20.51 25.55
CA GLN A 1114 21.87 20.82 26.66
C GLN A 1114 21.53 20.09 27.98
N PHE A 1115 20.29 19.61 28.18
CA PHE A 1115 19.85 18.80 29.33
C PHE A 1115 19.57 17.34 29.00
N LEU A 1116 18.98 17.03 27.84
CA LEU A 1116 18.46 15.71 27.46
C LEU A 1116 19.19 15.05 26.26
N GLY A 1117 20.28 15.65 25.78
CA GLY A 1117 21.23 15.04 24.84
C GLY A 1117 22.70 15.16 25.27
N ASN A 1118 23.00 16.16 26.10
CA ASN A 1118 24.33 16.49 26.64
C ASN A 1118 24.42 16.14 28.14
N LEU A 1119 23.75 16.88 29.03
CA LEU A 1119 23.81 16.61 30.47
C LEU A 1119 23.35 15.18 30.82
N LEU A 1120 22.36 14.68 30.07
CA LEU A 1120 22.08 13.26 29.90
C LEU A 1120 22.34 12.88 28.44
N THR A 1121 23.35 12.04 28.19
CA THR A 1121 23.61 11.48 26.86
C THR A 1121 22.96 10.11 26.69
N PRO A 1122 22.43 9.77 25.51
CA PRO A 1122 21.99 8.40 25.21
C PRO A 1122 23.11 7.38 25.49
N HIS A 1123 22.76 6.25 26.12
CA HIS A 1123 23.72 5.18 26.43
C HIS A 1123 24.31 4.58 25.15
N TRP A 1124 23.48 4.41 24.12
CA TRP A 1124 23.88 4.02 22.78
C TRP A 1124 23.02 4.71 21.73
N TRP A 1125 23.47 4.71 20.48
CA TRP A 1125 22.76 5.33 19.36
C TRP A 1125 21.34 4.79 19.16
N SER A 1126 21.07 3.53 19.52
CA SER A 1126 19.72 2.93 19.55
C SER A 1126 18.70 3.73 20.37
N ASP A 1127 19.17 4.53 21.32
CA ASP A 1127 18.36 5.33 22.23
C ASP A 1127 18.33 6.82 21.80
N LEU A 1128 18.73 7.17 20.57
CA LEU A 1128 18.77 8.54 20.05
C LEU A 1128 17.43 9.28 20.20
N SER A 1129 16.30 8.58 20.14
CA SER A 1129 14.98 9.16 20.40
C SER A 1129 14.79 9.73 21.81
N LEU A 1130 15.58 9.29 22.81
CA LEU A 1130 15.64 9.93 24.13
C LEU A 1130 16.34 11.31 24.10
N SER A 1131 17.05 11.65 23.02
CA SER A 1131 17.58 13.00 22.76
C SER A 1131 16.59 13.75 21.86
N GLU A 1132 16.53 13.36 20.59
CA GLU A 1132 15.81 14.07 19.53
C GLU A 1132 14.29 14.11 19.76
N GLY A 1133 13.71 13.02 20.26
CA GLY A 1133 12.28 12.96 20.54
C GLY A 1133 11.87 13.85 21.71
N PHE A 1134 12.69 13.93 22.77
CA PHE A 1134 12.42 14.89 23.84
C PHE A 1134 12.63 16.33 23.37
N ALA A 1135 13.66 16.61 22.56
CA ALA A 1135 13.85 17.93 21.96
C ALA A 1135 12.65 18.34 21.09
N THR A 1136 12.19 17.49 20.17
CA THR A 1136 11.00 17.75 19.32
C THR A 1136 9.69 17.90 20.12
N PHE A 1137 9.53 17.22 21.26
CA PHE A 1137 8.39 17.49 22.14
C PHE A 1137 8.51 18.84 22.87
N TYR A 1138 9.67 19.11 23.45
CA TYR A 1138 9.87 20.29 24.30
C TYR A 1138 10.12 21.59 23.53
N GLU A 1139 10.57 21.56 22.27
CA GLU A 1139 10.63 22.76 21.41
C GLU A 1139 9.24 23.40 21.29
N HIS A 1140 8.19 22.57 21.15
CA HIS A 1140 6.81 23.02 21.05
C HIS A 1140 6.20 23.32 22.43
N TYR A 1141 6.45 22.45 23.42
CA TYR A 1141 5.87 22.59 24.76
C TYR A 1141 6.48 23.77 25.54
N LEU A 1142 7.81 23.90 25.56
CA LEU A 1142 8.52 25.01 26.19
C LEU A 1142 8.57 26.23 25.27
N GLY A 1143 8.52 26.08 23.93
CA GLY A 1143 8.27 27.20 23.02
C GLY A 1143 6.97 27.94 23.35
N SER A 1144 5.91 27.21 23.71
CA SER A 1144 4.64 27.80 24.20
C SER A 1144 4.78 28.55 25.54
N MET A 1145 5.86 28.33 26.30
CA MET A 1145 6.19 29.06 27.53
C MET A 1145 7.13 30.25 27.27
N VAL A 1146 8.03 30.12 26.29
CA VAL A 1146 9.01 31.16 25.88
C VAL A 1146 8.32 32.28 25.08
N GLU A 1147 7.39 31.95 24.19
CA GLU A 1147 6.58 32.90 23.43
C GLU A 1147 5.08 32.49 23.45
N PRO A 1148 4.35 32.83 24.53
CA PRO A 1148 2.96 32.42 24.71
C PRO A 1148 1.96 33.00 23.69
N SER A 1149 2.36 33.96 22.84
CA SER A 1149 1.51 34.45 21.76
C SER A 1149 1.39 33.46 20.59
N ILE A 1150 2.29 32.49 20.49
CA ILE A 1150 2.30 31.48 19.43
C ILE A 1150 1.82 30.14 19.98
N ARG A 1151 0.84 29.52 19.30
CA ARG A 1151 0.23 28.25 19.73
C ARG A 1151 1.06 27.02 19.31
N PHE A 1152 2.30 26.93 19.79
CA PHE A 1152 3.20 25.83 19.39
C PHE A 1152 2.64 24.44 19.70
N MET A 1153 1.88 24.24 20.79
CA MET A 1153 1.25 22.94 21.07
C MET A 1153 0.10 22.55 20.12
N GLU A 1154 -0.51 23.51 19.40
CA GLU A 1154 -1.37 23.21 18.26
C GLU A 1154 -0.52 22.84 17.04
N LYS A 1155 0.53 23.62 16.75
CA LYS A 1155 1.48 23.37 15.65
C LYS A 1155 2.23 22.05 15.74
N PHE A 1156 2.49 21.54 16.95
CA PHE A 1156 3.01 20.17 17.13
C PHE A 1156 2.16 19.14 16.36
N THR A 1157 0.84 19.36 16.27
CA THR A 1157 -0.07 18.45 15.57
C THR A 1157 0.21 18.42 14.07
N THR A 1158 0.51 19.56 13.45
CA THR A 1158 0.81 19.66 12.00
C THR A 1158 2.28 19.39 11.70
N ASP A 1159 3.18 19.97 12.48
CA ASP A 1159 4.62 20.06 12.18
C ASP A 1159 5.38 18.81 12.70
N ALA A 1160 4.81 18.05 13.65
CA ALA A 1160 5.37 16.79 14.14
C ALA A 1160 4.42 15.58 14.01
N LEU A 1161 3.22 15.60 14.62
CA LEU A 1161 2.36 14.42 14.68
C LEU A 1161 1.86 13.95 13.31
N GLN A 1162 1.31 14.86 12.49
CA GLN A 1162 0.82 14.51 11.15
C GLN A 1162 1.94 14.04 10.23
N VAL A 1163 3.12 14.68 10.29
CA VAL A 1163 4.28 14.27 9.49
C VAL A 1163 4.77 12.88 9.92
N ALA A 1164 4.82 12.61 11.24
CA ALA A 1164 5.17 11.29 11.77
C ALA A 1164 4.17 10.23 11.30
N LEU A 1165 2.86 10.47 11.41
CA LEU A 1165 1.82 9.53 10.95
C LEU A 1165 1.89 9.26 9.44
N LEU A 1166 2.17 10.28 8.63
CA LEU A 1166 2.28 10.17 7.17
C LEU A 1166 3.52 9.40 6.70
N LEU A 1167 4.56 9.30 7.52
CA LEU A 1167 5.70 8.42 7.25
C LEU A 1167 5.55 7.05 7.93
N ASP A 1168 4.86 6.94 9.07
CA ASP A 1168 4.66 5.66 9.76
C ASP A 1168 3.76 4.66 8.99
N CYS A 1169 3.08 5.12 7.93
CA CYS A 1169 2.40 4.25 6.97
C CYS A 1169 3.30 3.77 5.80
N ASP A 1170 4.55 4.23 5.69
CA ASP A 1170 5.53 3.71 4.72
C ASP A 1170 6.20 2.44 5.26
N ILE A 1171 6.17 1.37 4.46
CA ILE A 1171 6.75 0.06 4.80
C ILE A 1171 8.23 0.10 5.18
N SER A 1172 9.00 1.02 4.61
CA SER A 1172 10.45 1.12 4.82
C SER A 1172 10.84 1.70 6.19
N VAL A 1173 9.86 2.15 6.97
CA VAL A 1173 10.09 2.83 8.24
C VAL A 1173 10.56 1.88 9.35
N ARG A 1174 11.65 2.30 9.99
CA ARG A 1174 12.28 1.64 11.13
C ARG A 1174 11.52 1.88 12.45
N PRO A 1175 11.66 1.01 13.46
CA PRO A 1175 11.15 1.30 14.79
C PRO A 1175 11.99 2.39 15.49
N ILE A 1176 11.38 3.05 16.50
CA ILE A 1176 11.99 4.13 17.29
C ILE A 1176 13.37 3.77 17.86
N SER A 1177 13.53 2.53 18.31
CA SER A 1177 14.80 1.96 18.77
C SER A 1177 14.97 0.53 18.27
N TYR A 1178 16.10 0.27 17.61
CA TYR A 1178 16.57 -1.03 17.10
C TYR A 1178 18.04 -1.24 17.48
N GLU A 1179 18.60 -2.40 17.15
CA GLU A 1179 19.99 -2.75 17.41
C GLU A 1179 20.92 -2.06 16.40
N VAL A 1180 21.98 -1.42 16.90
CA VAL A 1180 22.83 -0.52 16.12
C VAL A 1180 24.27 -0.98 16.25
N GLU A 1181 24.75 -1.70 15.24
CA GLU A 1181 26.09 -2.32 15.26
C GLU A 1181 27.09 -1.64 14.32
N ARG A 1182 26.60 -1.03 13.23
CA ARG A 1182 27.44 -0.41 12.19
C ARG A 1182 27.16 1.08 12.06
N ARG A 1183 28.10 1.80 11.45
CA ARG A 1183 27.99 3.25 11.21
C ARG A 1183 26.74 3.64 10.41
N THR A 1184 26.38 2.87 9.38
CA THR A 1184 25.17 3.12 8.58
C THR A 1184 23.88 2.93 9.38
N ASP A 1185 23.89 2.07 10.41
CA ASP A 1185 22.77 1.91 11.34
C ASP A 1185 22.64 3.14 12.26
N ILE A 1186 23.74 3.86 12.54
CA ILE A 1186 23.74 5.15 13.25
C ILE A 1186 23.23 6.28 12.35
N GLU A 1187 23.71 6.37 11.12
CA GLU A 1187 23.32 7.42 10.17
C GLU A 1187 21.81 7.38 9.84
N ARG A 1188 21.19 6.19 9.86
CA ARG A 1188 19.75 5.99 9.69
C ARG A 1188 18.89 6.37 10.92
N LEU A 1189 19.49 6.66 12.07
CA LEU A 1189 18.74 7.09 13.25
C LEU A 1189 18.33 8.58 13.20
N PHE A 1190 19.03 9.40 12.43
CA PHE A 1190 18.75 10.83 12.27
C PHE A 1190 17.65 11.08 11.23
N ASP A 1191 16.46 10.56 11.51
CA ASP A 1191 15.27 10.63 10.65
C ASP A 1191 14.01 11.01 11.45
N ILE A 1192 12.88 11.16 10.75
CA ILE A 1192 11.59 11.54 11.34
C ILE A 1192 11.14 10.66 12.53
N ILE A 1193 11.69 9.44 12.64
CA ILE A 1193 11.30 8.47 13.67
C ILE A 1193 11.95 8.79 15.01
N ALA A 1194 13.21 9.25 15.03
CA ALA A 1194 13.86 9.71 16.27
C ALA A 1194 13.23 11.01 16.76
N TYR A 1195 13.01 11.96 15.85
CA TYR A 1195 12.50 13.31 16.11
C TYR A 1195 10.97 13.33 16.29
N GLN A 1196 10.19 13.41 15.21
CA GLN A 1196 8.74 13.67 15.25
C GLN A 1196 7.93 12.51 15.82
N LYS A 1197 8.26 11.24 15.50
CA LYS A 1197 7.57 10.09 16.10
C LYS A 1197 7.94 9.92 17.57
N GLY A 1198 9.23 10.06 17.93
CA GLY A 1198 9.70 10.10 19.31
C GLY A 1198 8.97 11.16 20.15
N GLY A 1199 8.96 12.41 19.68
CA GLY A 1199 8.24 13.50 20.33
C GLY A 1199 6.73 13.27 20.42
N SER A 1200 6.12 12.63 19.42
CA SER A 1200 4.69 12.29 19.45
C SER A 1200 4.36 11.25 20.52
N VAL A 1201 5.24 10.26 20.72
CA VAL A 1201 5.14 9.28 21.81
C VAL A 1201 5.31 9.95 23.17
N PHE A 1202 6.24 10.90 23.33
CA PHE A 1202 6.38 11.64 24.60
C PHE A 1202 5.20 12.58 24.88
N ARG A 1203 4.63 13.22 23.85
CA ARG A 1203 3.37 13.97 23.95
C ARG A 1203 2.22 13.07 24.41
N MET A 1204 2.12 11.86 23.86
CA MET A 1204 1.14 10.86 24.30
C MET A 1204 1.30 10.51 25.78
N PHE A 1205 2.53 10.22 26.24
CA PHE A 1205 2.79 9.96 27.66
C PHE A 1205 2.53 11.18 28.56
N HIS A 1206 2.83 12.39 28.11
CA HIS A 1206 2.53 13.64 28.83
C HIS A 1206 1.03 13.79 29.12
N TYR A 1207 0.17 13.51 28.12
CA TYR A 1207 -1.28 13.56 28.31
C TYR A 1207 -1.81 12.34 29.08
N ALA A 1208 -1.35 11.13 28.77
CA ALA A 1208 -1.83 9.89 29.40
C ALA A 1208 -1.53 9.81 30.91
N LEU A 1209 -0.36 10.29 31.34
CA LEU A 1209 0.03 10.34 32.76
C LEU A 1209 -0.41 11.63 33.47
N GLY A 1210 -0.83 12.64 32.71
CA GLY A 1210 -1.06 14.01 33.14
C GLY A 1210 0.25 14.79 33.31
N GLY A 1211 0.30 16.01 32.77
CA GLY A 1211 1.54 16.77 32.62
C GLY A 1211 2.34 17.03 33.90
N GLN A 1212 1.69 17.12 35.06
CA GLN A 1212 2.37 17.26 36.37
C GLN A 1212 3.06 15.95 36.81
N THR A 1213 2.43 14.81 36.57
CA THR A 1213 3.01 13.48 36.84
C THR A 1213 4.19 13.23 35.91
N PHE A 1214 4.01 13.51 34.62
CA PHE A 1214 5.05 13.39 33.60
C PHE A 1214 6.26 14.28 33.93
N LEU A 1215 6.01 15.55 34.28
CA LEU A 1215 7.06 16.48 34.72
C LEU A 1215 7.80 15.96 35.97
N LYS A 1216 7.08 15.44 36.97
CA LYS A 1216 7.71 14.84 38.16
C LYS A 1216 8.60 13.65 37.80
N GLY A 1217 8.16 12.81 36.86
CA GLY A 1217 8.94 11.70 36.31
C GLY A 1217 10.20 12.19 35.59
N MET A 1218 10.09 13.20 34.73
CA MET A 1218 11.23 13.78 34.00
C MET A 1218 12.25 14.45 34.93
N ARG A 1219 11.79 15.20 35.94
CA ARG A 1219 12.66 15.76 36.99
C ARG A 1219 13.40 14.67 37.75
N HIS A 1220 12.73 13.56 38.05
CA HIS A 1220 13.35 12.41 38.70
C HIS A 1220 14.42 11.78 37.79
N TYR A 1221 14.06 11.44 36.55
CA TYR A 1221 14.95 10.86 35.53
C TYR A 1221 16.22 11.71 35.32
N ILE A 1222 16.08 13.03 35.22
CA ILE A 1222 17.21 13.96 35.16
C ILE A 1222 18.06 13.84 36.44
N SER A 1223 17.46 14.01 37.62
CA SER A 1223 18.18 13.98 38.89
C SER A 1223 18.90 12.65 39.22
N THR A 1224 18.47 11.51 38.66
CA THR A 1224 19.05 10.20 38.93
C THR A 1224 20.16 9.78 37.98
N ASN A 1225 20.23 10.36 36.78
CA ASN A 1225 21.15 9.93 35.73
C ASN A 1225 22.22 10.99 35.39
N ILE A 1226 22.16 12.20 35.98
CA ILE A 1226 23.25 13.18 35.86
C ILE A 1226 24.54 12.61 36.46
N GLY A 1227 25.60 12.62 35.67
CA GLY A 1227 26.93 12.22 36.13
C GLY A 1227 27.15 10.71 36.30
N THR A 1228 26.20 9.86 35.90
CA THR A 1228 26.47 8.43 35.75
C THR A 1228 27.32 8.19 34.50
N ASP A 1229 28.60 7.86 34.70
CA ASP A 1229 29.46 7.30 33.65
C ASP A 1229 28.72 6.14 32.94
N PRO A 1230 28.74 6.01 31.61
CA PRO A 1230 28.17 4.86 30.91
C PRO A 1230 28.69 3.51 31.45
N ALA A 1231 29.91 3.46 31.98
CA ALA A 1231 30.46 2.29 32.68
C ALA A 1231 29.84 2.03 34.08
N PHE A 1232 29.07 2.96 34.64
CA PHE A 1232 28.40 2.85 35.93
C PHE A 1232 26.91 2.46 35.83
N LEU A 1233 26.35 2.44 34.62
CA LEU A 1233 25.15 1.63 34.31
C LEU A 1233 25.48 0.14 34.15
N ASN A 1234 26.64 -0.27 34.66
CA ASN A 1234 26.89 -1.58 35.24
C ASN A 1234 25.84 -2.04 36.30
N ILE A 1235 24.70 -1.37 36.49
CA ILE A 1235 23.53 -1.96 37.18
C ILE A 1235 22.73 -2.86 36.24
N VAL A 1236 22.70 -2.61 34.92
CA VAL A 1236 22.13 -3.57 33.96
C VAL A 1236 23.08 -4.76 33.83
N SER A 1237 24.40 -4.53 33.79
CA SER A 1237 25.36 -5.63 33.88
C SER A 1237 25.36 -6.28 35.26
N ASP A 1238 25.14 -5.59 36.39
CA ASP A 1238 24.97 -6.22 37.72
C ASP A 1238 23.57 -6.86 37.88
N ILE A 1239 22.63 -6.66 36.94
CA ILE A 1239 21.38 -7.44 36.84
C ILE A 1239 21.58 -8.66 35.94
N GLU A 1240 22.26 -8.54 34.81
CA GLU A 1240 22.66 -9.65 33.93
C GLU A 1240 23.75 -10.53 34.59
N GLN A 1241 24.59 -9.95 35.45
CA GLN A 1241 25.65 -10.58 36.23
C GLN A 1241 25.18 -11.01 37.61
N ARG A 1242 24.16 -10.38 38.23
CA ARG A 1242 23.39 -11.08 39.29
C ARG A 1242 22.50 -12.17 38.71
N GLN A 1243 22.07 -12.12 37.45
CA GLN A 1243 21.50 -13.30 36.78
C GLN A 1243 22.58 -14.36 36.54
N ALA A 1244 23.81 -13.99 36.18
CA ALA A 1244 24.94 -14.93 36.05
C ALA A 1244 25.47 -15.46 37.40
N ASP A 1245 25.35 -14.69 38.48
CA ASP A 1245 25.75 -15.08 39.84
C ASP A 1245 24.60 -15.77 40.60
N LEU A 1246 23.33 -15.52 40.24
CA LEU A 1246 22.19 -16.44 40.49
C LEU A 1246 22.30 -17.74 39.67
N VAL A 1247 23.30 -17.85 38.78
CA VAL A 1247 23.72 -19.09 38.11
C VAL A 1247 25.05 -19.62 38.71
N ARG A 1248 25.60 -18.98 39.77
CA ARG A 1248 26.81 -19.43 40.49
C ARG A 1248 26.67 -19.62 42.00
N TYR A 1249 25.62 -19.11 42.65
CA TYR A 1249 25.29 -19.49 44.03
C TYR A 1249 23.91 -20.12 44.12
N ASP A 1250 23.98 -21.35 44.62
CA ASP A 1250 22.94 -22.34 44.82
C ASP A 1250 22.23 -22.80 43.53
N GLU A 1251 22.12 -24.10 43.31
CA GLU A 1251 21.60 -25.10 44.26
C GLU A 1251 20.08 -24.98 44.46
#